data_AF-A0A7X9G6W5-F1
#
_entry.id   AF-A0A7X9G6W5-F1
#
_cell.length_a   1.000
_cell.length_b   1.000
_cell.length_c   1.000
_cell.angle_alpha   90.00
_cell.angle_beta   90.00
_cell.angle_gamma   90.00
#
_symmetry.space_group_name_H-M   'P 1'
#
loop_
_entity.id
_entity.type
_entity.pdbx_description
1 polymer ?
#
loop_
_entity_poly.entity_id
_entity_poly.type
_entity_poly.pdbx_seq_one_letter_code
_entity_poly.pdbx_strand_id
1 'polypeptide(L)'
;MTVQEILSVYRVQSYSERDKGERFERLMRSFLRTSPLYRDLFKQVWMWEDFPARQGFGGKDIGIDLVAETVDGDFWAVQCKCYASGTWVTKPMVDSFLATSCKLFQMPGAAEKTGFVHRLWIDTADHWSAEAETIINDTQPPVTRLLLSDLENSGVDWQKLDEGLSGSQALQQPKKVREHQHVAIESFHLHFQKQDRGRLIMACGTGKTFTALKIMEQQTKGEGLALFLVPSIALLNQALIAWMTDATVPIRPICVCSDAKASRKRVQLDDSNDMAVVDLARPATTDIESVVQQLHQASEAGGLTVIFATYQSIDVVSKAQAILNESAPGSCVFDLIVCDEAHRTTGVTLKDSDESAFVKVHDNDFLPAAKRLYMTATPRLYTEDSKSKAKEAEAILCSMDDPAIYGEEVYRIGFGEAVDKQLLSDYKVLVLTVRDRDIPPSLQKSITNGEMEINTDDAAKLVGCISALSKRMLVDEELLKGPDPEPMRSAVAFCSTIKVSKQIAGLFEEFGQKYYDALDEETKAEVVRIDTDHVDGSMAATERSAKLQWLASVNPDAQHCHILHNVRCLSEGVDVPSLDAVLFLSPRNSQVDVVQSVGRVMRRAPGKKYGYIIIPVVIPSDVPPDEALDDNERFKVVWSVLNALRAHDDRFNAMVNKIELNKRTRPQKVIVAPPGTPGGDGDGDAPAGPGQLELPFVQGLQNAIYARMVEKVGSRRYWEQWASDVADIAKRHIERITKLVAQSPEHRQAFADFLAGLRKNINPSVTEDEAIEMLSQHIITKPVFEALFEDYSFVRNNPVSIAMQNMLDLLEDTDLEKDQEVLDKFYASVQERASGIDNAEGRQKVIVELYDKFFKTAFPMTVEKLGIVYTPVEVVDFIVRSVADVLEQEFGRELSDENIHILDPFTGTGTFITRLLQCGLITPEALERKYSREIHANEIVLLAYYIASINIENTFHDLREDGQGDYLPFNGICLTDTFQLGESDDSEALFSEMFSKNSERVMAQRKAPLRVIMGNPPYSVGQKSANDNAQNMSYPKLEKRIADTYAKWSKATNKNSLYDSYIKAFRWASDRLDPENGGIIAFVSNSGWLDGNAMDGFRKNLEEEFSAVYVFDLRGNCRTSGELRQREAGNVFGLGSRTPIAITILVKKPEHTGKTV
;
A
#
# COMPACT_ATOMS: atom_id res chain seq x y z
N MET A 1 -18.54 -15.95 35.40
CA MET A 1 -18.00 -14.86 36.23
C MET A 1 -16.52 -14.65 35.91
N THR A 2 -16.03 -13.41 35.96
CA THR A 2 -14.59 -13.08 35.85
C THR A 2 -13.88 -13.28 37.19
N VAL A 3 -12.54 -13.36 37.20
CA VAL A 3 -11.75 -13.42 38.44
C VAL A 3 -12.01 -12.20 39.33
N GLN A 4 -12.21 -11.02 38.73
CA GLN A 4 -12.51 -9.80 39.48
C GLN A 4 -13.88 -9.82 40.15
N GLU A 5 -14.89 -10.38 39.48
CA GLU A 5 -16.21 -10.59 40.07
C GLU A 5 -16.14 -11.56 41.26
N ILE A 6 -15.32 -12.62 41.17
CA ILE A 6 -15.13 -13.55 42.30
C ILE A 6 -14.38 -12.85 43.44
N LEU A 7 -13.34 -12.08 43.14
CA LEU A 7 -12.60 -11.32 44.15
C LEU A 7 -13.48 -10.25 44.82
N SER A 8 -14.38 -9.59 44.08
CA SER A 8 -15.32 -8.64 44.67
C SER A 8 -16.35 -9.34 45.57
N VAL A 9 -16.84 -10.52 45.16
CA VAL A 9 -17.68 -11.38 45.99
C VAL A 9 -16.95 -11.80 47.27
N TYR A 10 -15.70 -12.26 47.19
CA TYR A 10 -14.91 -12.62 48.36
C TYR A 10 -14.69 -11.44 49.29
N ARG A 11 -14.42 -10.24 48.75
CA ARG A 11 -14.26 -9.01 49.54
C ARG A 11 -15.53 -8.62 50.31
N VAL A 12 -16.71 -8.88 49.74
CA VAL A 12 -18.01 -8.52 50.34
C VAL A 12 -18.55 -9.60 51.27
N GLN A 13 -18.40 -10.88 50.93
CA GLN A 13 -19.04 -12.00 51.63
C GLN A 13 -18.17 -12.64 52.73
N SER A 14 -16.88 -12.34 52.80
CA SER A 14 -16.00 -12.92 53.82
C SER A 14 -16.31 -12.36 55.22
N TYR A 15 -16.34 -13.23 56.22
CA TYR A 15 -16.66 -12.84 57.61
C TYR A 15 -15.48 -12.18 58.34
N SER A 16 -14.26 -12.35 57.83
CA SER A 16 -13.02 -11.76 58.37
C SER A 16 -11.91 -11.72 57.31
N GLU A 17 -10.84 -10.97 57.57
CA GLU A 17 -9.64 -10.95 56.71
C GLU A 17 -8.99 -12.34 56.59
N ARG A 18 -9.09 -13.18 57.63
CA ARG A 18 -8.58 -14.56 57.61
C ARG A 18 -9.40 -15.45 56.68
N ASP A 19 -10.73 -15.35 56.72
CA ASP A 19 -11.64 -16.10 55.83
C ASP A 19 -11.44 -15.68 54.35
N LYS A 20 -11.27 -14.38 54.10
CA LYS A 20 -10.93 -13.86 52.76
C LYS A 20 -9.61 -14.43 52.24
N GLY A 21 -8.58 -14.45 53.09
CA GLY A 21 -7.28 -15.04 52.78
C GLY A 21 -7.39 -16.51 52.42
N GLU A 22 -8.04 -17.31 53.28
CA GLU A 22 -8.18 -18.75 53.08
C GLU A 22 -8.95 -19.09 51.79
N ARG A 23 -10.01 -18.34 51.46
CA ARG A 23 -10.75 -18.49 50.19
C ARG A 23 -9.85 -18.23 48.99
N PHE A 24 -9.06 -17.16 49.03
CA PHE A 24 -8.12 -16.82 47.95
C PHE A 24 -7.01 -17.88 47.81
N GLU A 25 -6.45 -18.37 48.92
CA GLU A 25 -5.44 -19.43 48.91
C GLU A 25 -5.97 -20.73 48.28
N ARG A 26 -7.20 -21.12 48.61
CA ARG A 26 -7.86 -22.30 48.00
C ARG A 26 -8.08 -22.10 46.50
N LEU A 27 -8.52 -20.91 46.09
CA LEU A 27 -8.68 -20.56 44.68
C LEU A 27 -7.34 -20.65 43.93
N MET A 28 -6.27 -20.10 44.50
CA MET A 28 -4.93 -20.15 43.91
C MET A 28 -4.35 -21.56 43.86
N ARG A 29 -4.60 -22.39 44.88
CA ARG A 29 -4.24 -23.82 44.84
C ARG A 29 -4.92 -24.54 43.67
N SER A 30 -6.21 -24.31 43.46
CA SER A 30 -6.95 -24.91 42.34
C SER A 30 -6.47 -24.37 40.99
N PHE A 31 -6.12 -23.09 40.93
CA PHE A 31 -5.51 -22.46 39.76
C PHE A 31 -4.17 -23.11 39.38
N LEU A 32 -3.23 -23.26 40.31
CA LEU A 32 -1.91 -23.87 40.04
C LEU A 32 -2.01 -25.34 39.57
N ARG A 33 -3.08 -26.05 39.96
CA ARG A 33 -3.36 -27.43 39.51
C ARG A 33 -4.11 -27.50 38.18
N THR A 34 -4.66 -26.38 37.72
CA THR A 34 -5.53 -26.32 36.54
C THR A 34 -4.84 -25.67 35.36
N SER A 35 -4.18 -24.53 35.59
CA SER A 35 -3.55 -23.73 34.55
C SER A 35 -2.54 -24.56 33.76
N PRO A 36 -2.57 -24.53 32.41
CA PRO A 36 -1.58 -25.24 31.58
C PRO A 36 -0.15 -24.77 31.87
N LEU A 37 0.02 -23.54 32.35
CA LEU A 37 1.31 -23.02 32.77
C LEU A 37 1.92 -23.79 33.93
N TYR A 38 1.15 -24.41 34.83
CA TYR A 38 1.67 -24.99 36.08
C TYR A 38 1.28 -26.45 36.31
N ARG A 39 0.16 -26.90 35.72
CA ARG A 39 -0.38 -28.25 35.93
C ARG A 39 0.64 -29.36 35.66
N ASP A 40 1.42 -29.21 34.60
CA ASP A 40 2.39 -30.22 34.17
C ASP A 40 3.78 -30.01 34.82
N LEU A 41 3.96 -28.92 35.58
CA LEU A 41 5.16 -28.64 36.39
C LEU A 41 5.05 -29.21 37.79
N PHE A 42 3.89 -29.06 38.43
CA PHE A 42 3.69 -29.44 39.82
C PHE A 42 3.06 -30.81 39.95
N LYS A 43 3.77 -31.70 40.64
CA LYS A 43 3.26 -33.01 41.03
C LYS A 43 2.18 -32.89 42.11
N GLN A 44 2.40 -32.00 43.08
CA GLN A 44 1.46 -31.77 44.19
C GLN A 44 1.53 -30.33 44.70
N VAL A 45 0.39 -29.78 45.12
CA VAL A 45 0.27 -28.47 45.78
C VAL A 45 -0.50 -28.61 47.09
N TRP A 46 0.15 -28.27 48.20
CA TRP A 46 -0.42 -28.28 49.55
C TRP A 46 -0.81 -26.88 50.00
N MET A 47 -1.88 -26.81 50.79
CA MET A 47 -2.06 -25.68 51.71
C MET A 47 -0.94 -25.73 52.76
N TRP A 48 -0.49 -24.60 53.27
CA TRP A 48 0.51 -24.56 54.33
C TRP A 48 0.13 -25.46 55.52
N GLU A 49 -1.16 -25.53 55.85
CA GLU A 49 -1.64 -26.34 56.95
C GLU A 49 -1.42 -27.85 56.78
N ASP A 50 -1.46 -28.32 55.53
CA ASP A 50 -1.35 -29.72 55.14
C ASP A 50 0.11 -30.13 54.81
N PHE A 51 1.05 -29.19 54.85
CA PHE A 51 2.41 -29.44 54.40
C PHE A 51 3.17 -30.40 55.35
N PRO A 52 3.69 -31.55 54.87
CA PRO A 52 4.26 -32.59 55.73
C PRO A 52 5.44 -32.16 56.59
N ALA A 53 6.26 -31.21 56.12
CA ALA A 53 7.44 -30.72 56.86
C ALA A 53 7.16 -29.44 57.69
N ARG A 54 5.90 -29.01 57.83
CA ARG A 54 5.49 -27.78 58.56
C ARG A 54 6.05 -27.69 59.98
N GLN A 55 6.12 -28.81 60.70
CA GLN A 55 6.63 -28.82 62.09
C GLN A 55 8.08 -28.34 62.18
N GLY A 56 8.89 -28.55 61.13
CA GLY A 56 10.28 -28.08 61.03
C GLY A 56 10.42 -26.55 61.02
N PHE A 57 9.33 -25.82 60.78
CA PHE A 57 9.30 -24.36 60.75
C PHE A 57 8.71 -23.72 62.03
N GLY A 58 8.39 -24.52 63.05
CA GLY A 58 7.85 -24.02 64.33
C GLY A 58 6.33 -23.86 64.37
N GLY A 59 5.60 -24.34 63.35
CA GLY A 59 4.15 -24.54 63.36
C GLY A 59 3.26 -23.28 63.28
N LYS A 60 3.83 -22.07 63.37
CA LYS A 60 3.10 -20.80 63.25
C LYS A 60 2.92 -20.37 61.78
N ASP A 61 2.05 -19.38 61.57
CA ASP A 61 2.04 -18.61 60.33
C ASP A 61 3.34 -17.81 60.23
N ILE A 62 4.03 -17.98 59.11
CA ILE A 62 5.38 -17.48 58.82
C ILE A 62 5.43 -16.81 57.45
N GLY A 63 4.27 -16.56 56.84
CA GLY A 63 4.14 -15.95 55.52
C GLY A 63 4.35 -16.89 54.34
N ILE A 64 4.28 -18.22 54.50
CA ILE A 64 4.15 -19.16 53.37
C ILE A 64 2.72 -19.69 53.40
N ASP A 65 1.99 -19.54 52.29
CA ASP A 65 0.56 -19.85 52.21
C ASP A 65 0.32 -21.20 51.50
N LEU A 66 1.06 -21.49 50.42
CA LEU A 66 1.07 -22.79 49.74
C LEU A 66 2.50 -23.31 49.53
N VAL A 67 2.63 -24.63 49.36
CA VAL A 67 3.88 -25.29 48.95
C VAL A 67 3.60 -26.19 47.75
N ALA A 68 4.43 -26.08 46.71
CA ALA A 68 4.32 -26.93 45.51
C ALA A 68 5.57 -27.80 45.33
N GLU A 69 5.38 -29.10 45.10
CA GLU A 69 6.44 -30.04 44.69
C GLU A 69 6.44 -30.13 43.16
N THR A 70 7.58 -29.87 42.53
CA THR A 70 7.76 -30.04 41.09
C THR A 70 7.85 -31.53 40.72
N VAL A 71 7.62 -31.87 39.46
CA VAL A 71 7.83 -33.23 38.95
C VAL A 71 9.27 -33.73 39.14
N ASP A 72 10.23 -32.80 39.20
CA ASP A 72 11.67 -33.08 39.39
C ASP A 72 12.06 -33.27 40.87
N GLY A 73 11.11 -33.08 41.80
CA GLY A 73 11.32 -33.27 43.24
C GLY A 73 11.79 -32.03 44.00
N ASP A 74 11.78 -30.86 43.34
CA ASP A 74 12.07 -29.58 43.97
C ASP A 74 10.84 -28.97 44.65
N PHE A 75 11.06 -28.03 45.58
CA PHE A 75 9.99 -27.37 46.33
C PHE A 75 9.93 -25.87 46.04
N TRP A 76 8.71 -25.37 45.80
CA TRP A 76 8.42 -23.96 45.62
C TRP A 76 7.59 -23.44 46.80
N ALA A 77 8.01 -22.30 47.35
CA ALA A 77 7.24 -21.59 48.37
C ALA A 77 6.29 -20.60 47.69
N VAL A 78 5.01 -20.60 48.05
CA VAL A 78 4.01 -19.72 47.44
C VAL A 78 3.37 -18.82 48.49
N GLN A 79 3.29 -17.53 48.20
CA GLN A 79 2.54 -16.55 48.98
C GLN A 79 1.33 -16.07 48.17
N CYS A 80 0.14 -16.10 48.76
CA CYS A 80 -1.11 -15.67 48.16
C CYS A 80 -1.70 -14.52 49.00
N LYS A 81 -1.85 -13.32 48.42
CA LYS A 81 -2.39 -12.16 49.13
C LYS A 81 -3.50 -11.45 48.36
N CYS A 82 -4.72 -11.53 48.90
CA CYS A 82 -5.90 -10.82 48.39
C CYS A 82 -6.00 -9.42 49.02
N TYR A 83 -5.29 -8.45 48.46
CA TYR A 83 -5.34 -7.05 48.87
C TYR A 83 -6.61 -6.33 48.39
N ALA A 84 -6.93 -5.21 49.03
CA ALA A 84 -7.94 -4.28 48.50
C ALA A 84 -7.36 -3.50 47.32
N SER A 85 -8.21 -3.05 46.38
CA SER A 85 -7.75 -2.21 45.26
C SER A 85 -7.14 -0.91 45.80
N GLY A 86 -6.03 -0.47 45.18
CA GLY A 86 -5.23 0.69 45.61
C GLY A 86 -4.24 0.43 46.76
N THR A 87 -4.11 -0.81 47.24
CA THR A 87 -3.13 -1.13 48.30
C THR A 87 -1.70 -1.09 47.76
N TRP A 88 -0.78 -0.50 48.54
CA TRP A 88 0.65 -0.51 48.25
C TRP A 88 1.36 -1.64 49.00
N VAL A 89 2.01 -2.54 48.27
CA VAL A 89 2.87 -3.56 48.86
C VAL A 89 4.19 -2.90 49.28
N THR A 90 4.49 -2.97 50.57
CA THR A 90 5.68 -2.37 51.16
C THR A 90 6.67 -3.44 51.61
N LYS A 91 7.95 -3.08 51.76
CA LYS A 91 9.00 -4.01 52.19
C LYS A 91 8.65 -4.86 53.43
N PRO A 92 8.09 -4.32 54.53
CA PRO A 92 7.71 -5.14 55.69
C PRO A 92 6.71 -6.26 55.39
N MET A 93 5.91 -6.10 54.33
CA MET A 93 4.90 -7.08 53.93
C MET A 93 5.50 -8.30 53.20
N VAL A 94 6.66 -8.13 52.55
CA VAL A 94 7.39 -9.20 51.85
C VAL A 94 8.47 -9.85 52.72
N ASP A 95 9.02 -9.13 53.72
CA ASP A 95 10.17 -9.57 54.52
C ASP A 95 10.00 -10.96 55.17
N SER A 96 8.83 -11.25 55.74
CA SER A 96 8.59 -12.54 56.43
C SER A 96 8.67 -13.74 55.48
N PHE A 97 8.09 -13.61 54.28
CA PHE A 97 8.09 -14.66 53.28
C PHE A 97 9.49 -14.90 52.73
N LEU A 98 10.20 -13.83 52.37
CA LEU A 98 11.58 -13.91 51.87
C LEU A 98 12.51 -14.54 52.91
N ALA A 99 12.41 -14.12 54.17
CA ALA A 99 13.25 -14.67 55.25
C ALA A 99 12.95 -16.14 55.55
N THR A 100 11.68 -16.53 55.52
CA THR A 100 11.26 -17.88 55.88
C THR A 100 11.54 -18.91 54.79
N SER A 101 11.32 -18.54 53.53
CA SER A 101 11.58 -19.40 52.38
C SER A 101 13.07 -19.68 52.15
N CYS A 102 13.99 -19.04 52.87
CA CYS A 102 15.42 -19.41 52.90
C CYS A 102 15.74 -20.63 53.78
N LYS A 103 14.81 -21.10 54.61
CA LYS A 103 15.10 -22.16 55.59
C LYS A 103 15.13 -23.54 54.92
N LEU A 104 16.09 -24.35 55.33
CA LEU A 104 16.14 -25.77 55.00
C LEU A 104 15.18 -26.57 55.90
N PHE A 105 14.52 -27.55 55.31
CA PHE A 105 13.56 -28.44 55.97
C PHE A 105 13.79 -29.90 55.56
N GLN A 106 13.24 -30.83 56.34
CA GLN A 106 13.39 -32.26 56.09
C GLN A 106 12.02 -32.87 55.83
N MET A 107 11.85 -33.51 54.67
CA MET A 107 10.62 -34.24 54.35
C MET A 107 10.53 -35.52 55.18
N PRO A 108 9.33 -35.94 55.61
CA PRO A 108 9.16 -37.20 56.33
C PRO A 108 9.71 -38.38 55.53
N GLY A 109 10.75 -39.05 56.07
CA GLY A 109 11.41 -40.20 55.42
C GLY A 109 12.62 -39.86 54.53
N ALA A 110 12.96 -38.58 54.33
CA ALA A 110 14.16 -38.17 53.61
C ALA A 110 15.40 -38.13 54.53
N ALA A 111 16.55 -38.59 54.04
CA ALA A 111 17.81 -38.58 54.80
C ALA A 111 18.45 -37.19 54.89
N GLU A 112 18.24 -36.33 53.88
CA GLU A 112 18.85 -35.01 53.77
C GLU A 112 17.83 -33.88 53.95
N LYS A 113 18.33 -32.70 54.34
CA LYS A 113 17.54 -31.47 54.39
C LYS A 113 17.53 -30.84 53.01
N THR A 114 16.35 -30.46 52.54
CA THR A 114 16.15 -29.73 51.27
C THR A 114 15.70 -28.30 51.56
N GLY A 115 15.73 -27.43 50.54
CA GLY A 115 15.27 -26.05 50.60
C GLY A 115 14.26 -25.76 49.52
N PHE A 116 13.68 -24.56 49.55
CA PHE A 116 12.91 -24.07 48.41
C PHE A 116 13.88 -23.61 47.31
N VAL A 117 13.65 -24.05 46.07
CA VAL A 117 14.48 -23.63 44.92
C VAL A 117 13.91 -22.39 44.22
N HIS A 118 12.63 -22.09 44.46
CA HIS A 118 11.92 -20.97 43.85
C HIS A 118 10.82 -20.43 44.76
N ARG A 119 10.45 -19.16 44.58
CA ARG A 119 9.37 -18.49 45.29
C ARG A 119 8.35 -17.94 44.31
N LEU A 120 7.07 -18.19 44.56
CA LEU A 120 5.97 -17.65 43.77
C LEU A 120 5.14 -16.69 44.63
N TRP A 121 5.04 -15.45 44.20
CA TRP A 121 4.23 -14.42 44.83
C TRP A 121 2.99 -14.15 43.99
N ILE A 122 1.81 -14.33 44.56
CA ILE A 122 0.53 -14.10 43.90
C ILE A 122 -0.25 -13.08 44.71
N ASP A 123 -0.51 -11.91 44.12
CA ASP A 123 -1.28 -10.87 44.80
C ASP A 123 -2.23 -10.11 43.88
N THR A 124 -3.14 -9.37 44.51
CA THR A 124 -4.15 -8.55 43.83
C THR A 124 -3.93 -7.05 44.07
N ALA A 125 -2.71 -6.61 44.40
CA ALA A 125 -2.38 -5.20 44.60
C ALA A 125 -1.95 -4.54 43.28
N ASP A 126 -2.26 -3.25 43.19
CA ASP A 126 -2.01 -2.45 41.99
C ASP A 126 -0.60 -1.82 42.02
N HIS A 127 -0.02 -1.64 43.22
CA HIS A 127 1.21 -0.88 43.43
C HIS A 127 2.18 -1.55 44.40
N TRP A 128 3.47 -1.42 44.10
CA TRP A 128 4.58 -1.83 44.95
C TRP A 128 5.50 -0.65 45.23
N SER A 129 6.02 -0.56 46.46
CA SER A 129 7.02 0.46 46.80
C SER A 129 8.36 0.15 46.11
N ALA A 130 9.16 1.18 45.84
CA ALA A 130 10.46 1.01 45.19
C ALA A 130 11.39 0.07 45.98
N GLU A 131 11.31 0.08 47.31
CA GLU A 131 12.06 -0.82 48.18
C GLU A 131 11.57 -2.26 48.08
N ALA A 132 10.26 -2.47 47.94
CA ALA A 132 9.66 -3.80 47.76
C ALA A 132 9.99 -4.38 46.38
N GLU A 133 9.98 -3.56 45.33
CA GLU A 133 10.45 -3.95 43.99
C GLU A 133 11.94 -4.31 44.00
N THR A 134 12.77 -3.49 44.65
CA THR A 134 14.22 -3.73 44.69
C THR A 134 14.57 -5.01 45.46
N ILE A 135 13.83 -5.35 46.52
CA ILE A 135 14.17 -6.51 47.36
C ILE A 135 13.77 -7.85 46.74
N ILE A 136 12.79 -7.89 45.83
CA ILE A 136 12.43 -9.16 45.16
C ILE A 136 13.33 -9.46 43.97
N ASN A 137 13.87 -8.42 43.33
CA ASN A 137 14.86 -8.54 42.27
C ASN A 137 16.18 -9.11 42.80
N ASP A 138 16.82 -9.98 42.02
CA ASP A 138 18.14 -10.57 42.31
C ASP A 138 18.26 -11.32 43.66
N THR A 139 17.17 -11.89 44.16
CA THR A 139 17.19 -12.71 45.38
C THR A 139 17.44 -14.19 45.10
N GLN A 140 18.04 -14.88 46.09
CA GLN A 140 18.14 -16.33 46.11
C GLN A 140 17.43 -16.90 47.35
N PRO A 141 16.53 -17.90 47.21
CA PRO A 141 15.95 -18.39 45.95
C PRO A 141 15.20 -17.32 45.13
N PRO A 142 15.17 -17.42 43.78
CA PRO A 142 14.50 -16.46 42.91
C PRO A 142 13.00 -16.32 43.17
N VAL A 143 12.46 -15.13 42.89
CA VAL A 143 11.05 -14.78 43.06
C VAL A 143 10.40 -14.56 41.70
N THR A 144 9.27 -15.21 41.46
CA THR A 144 8.33 -14.88 40.38
C THR A 144 7.08 -14.25 40.97
N ARG A 145 6.60 -13.18 40.36
CA ARG A 145 5.34 -12.52 40.70
C ARG A 145 4.30 -12.81 39.62
N LEU A 146 3.12 -13.25 40.03
CA LEU A 146 1.94 -13.32 39.17
C LEU A 146 1.02 -12.14 39.48
N LEU A 147 0.73 -11.37 38.45
CA LEU A 147 -0.16 -10.23 38.53
C LEU A 147 -1.60 -10.64 38.29
N LEU A 148 -2.53 -9.77 38.69
CA LEU A 148 -3.95 -9.98 38.43
C LEU A 148 -4.24 -10.13 36.92
N SER A 149 -3.51 -9.39 36.07
CA SER A 149 -3.62 -9.50 34.61
C SER A 149 -3.15 -10.86 34.07
N ASP A 150 -2.16 -11.50 34.68
CA ASP A 150 -1.74 -12.86 34.31
C ASP A 150 -2.82 -13.89 34.67
N LEU A 151 -3.50 -13.70 35.81
CA LEU A 151 -4.63 -14.53 36.23
C LEU A 151 -5.82 -14.36 35.27
N GLU A 152 -6.18 -13.13 34.92
CA GLU A 152 -7.26 -12.84 33.96
C GLU A 152 -7.03 -13.53 32.61
N ASN A 153 -5.79 -13.54 32.11
CA ASN A 153 -5.43 -14.08 30.80
C ASN A 153 -5.00 -15.55 30.82
N SER A 154 -5.11 -16.25 31.95
CA SER A 154 -4.58 -17.59 32.16
C SER A 154 -5.33 -18.74 31.44
N GLY A 155 -6.39 -18.43 30.69
CA GLY A 155 -7.20 -19.42 29.96
C GLY A 155 -8.07 -20.31 30.85
N VAL A 156 -8.26 -19.92 32.11
CA VAL A 156 -9.01 -20.70 33.11
C VAL A 156 -10.46 -20.20 33.21
N ASP A 157 -11.39 -21.13 33.41
CA ASP A 157 -12.80 -20.85 33.71
C ASP A 157 -12.96 -20.61 35.21
N TRP A 158 -12.85 -19.34 35.60
CA TRP A 158 -12.84 -18.92 37.00
C TRP A 158 -14.12 -19.28 37.76
N GLN A 159 -15.28 -19.30 37.08
CA GLN A 159 -16.53 -19.69 37.71
C GLN A 159 -16.52 -21.17 38.10
N LYS A 160 -16.06 -22.04 37.21
CA LYS A 160 -15.96 -23.48 37.50
C LYS A 160 -14.93 -23.78 38.60
N LEU A 161 -13.83 -23.02 38.64
CA LEU A 161 -12.86 -23.12 39.73
C LEU A 161 -13.47 -22.79 41.09
N ASP A 162 -14.27 -21.72 41.18
CA ASP A 162 -14.95 -21.32 42.42
C ASP A 162 -16.01 -22.34 42.87
N GLU A 163 -16.69 -22.97 41.90
CA GLU A 163 -17.61 -24.11 42.13
C GLU A 163 -16.88 -25.41 42.54
N GLY A 164 -15.55 -25.41 42.62
CA GLY A 164 -14.72 -26.52 43.09
C GLY A 164 -14.30 -27.53 42.00
N LEU A 165 -14.58 -27.26 40.73
CA LEU A 165 -14.09 -28.05 39.59
C LEU A 165 -12.63 -27.67 39.31
N SER A 166 -11.78 -28.65 38.96
CA SER A 166 -10.36 -28.40 38.68
C SER A 166 -9.84 -29.29 37.53
N GLY A 167 -8.67 -28.97 37.01
CA GLY A 167 -8.08 -29.67 35.88
C GLY A 167 -8.77 -29.32 34.56
N SER A 168 -8.84 -30.27 33.62
CA SER A 168 -9.32 -30.01 32.25
C SER A 168 -10.76 -29.50 32.15
N GLN A 169 -11.60 -29.75 33.17
CA GLN A 169 -12.99 -29.29 33.22
C GLN A 169 -13.14 -27.79 33.48
N ALA A 170 -12.13 -27.18 34.11
CA ALA A 170 -12.10 -25.76 34.47
C ALA A 170 -11.19 -24.94 33.54
N LEU A 171 -10.89 -25.45 32.34
CA LEU A 171 -10.21 -24.71 31.28
C LEU A 171 -11.22 -24.10 30.31
N GLN A 172 -10.90 -22.93 29.79
CA GLN A 172 -11.62 -22.35 28.65
C GLN A 172 -11.36 -23.20 27.39
N GLN A 173 -12.28 -23.15 26.43
CA GLN A 173 -12.05 -23.85 25.17
C GLN A 173 -10.90 -23.19 24.39
N PRO A 174 -9.97 -23.97 23.82
CA PRO A 174 -8.89 -23.43 23.02
C PRO A 174 -9.44 -22.76 21.76
N LYS A 175 -8.70 -21.79 21.22
CA LYS A 175 -9.06 -21.13 19.98
C LYS A 175 -9.17 -22.12 18.82
N LYS A 176 -10.19 -21.93 17.98
CA LYS A 176 -10.36 -22.67 16.72
C LYS A 176 -9.58 -22.00 15.60
N VAL A 177 -8.96 -22.83 14.75
CA VAL A 177 -8.26 -22.38 13.54
C VAL A 177 -9.29 -21.82 12.56
N ARG A 178 -8.99 -20.66 11.99
CA ARG A 178 -9.79 -20.01 10.93
C ARG A 178 -9.31 -20.43 9.55
N GLU A 179 -10.14 -20.22 8.53
CA GLU A 179 -9.84 -20.63 7.15
C GLU A 179 -8.51 -20.09 6.63
N HIS A 180 -8.22 -18.79 6.81
CA HIS A 180 -6.95 -18.19 6.38
C HIS A 180 -5.74 -18.79 7.12
N GLN A 181 -5.93 -19.24 8.35
CA GLN A 181 -4.88 -19.90 9.13
C GLN A 181 -4.67 -21.33 8.66
N HIS A 182 -5.74 -22.06 8.29
CA HIS A 182 -5.63 -23.39 7.69
C HIS A 182 -4.80 -23.34 6.40
N VAL A 183 -5.09 -22.40 5.51
CA VAL A 183 -4.31 -22.21 4.28
C VAL A 183 -2.84 -21.92 4.60
N ALA A 184 -2.56 -21.01 5.53
CA ALA A 184 -1.18 -20.71 5.94
C ALA A 184 -0.46 -21.96 6.48
N ILE A 185 -1.12 -22.73 7.34
CA ILE A 185 -0.59 -23.96 7.95
C ILE A 185 -0.25 -25.00 6.87
N GLU A 186 -1.16 -25.25 5.92
CA GLU A 186 -0.96 -26.20 4.82
C GLU A 186 0.15 -25.75 3.86
N SER A 187 0.17 -24.46 3.47
CA SER A 187 1.21 -23.91 2.61
C SER A 187 2.59 -24.07 3.22
N PHE A 188 2.75 -23.79 4.52
CA PHE A 188 4.02 -24.00 5.22
C PHE A 188 4.39 -25.48 5.34
N HIS A 189 3.41 -26.38 5.50
CA HIS A 189 3.68 -27.81 5.50
C HIS A 189 4.21 -28.32 4.17
N LEU A 190 3.68 -27.86 3.04
CA LEU A 190 4.19 -28.20 1.72
C LEU A 190 5.54 -27.56 1.42
N HIS A 191 5.72 -26.28 1.82
CA HIS A 191 6.95 -25.53 1.62
C HIS A 191 8.14 -26.16 2.34
N PHE A 192 7.96 -26.49 3.62
CA PHE A 192 9.00 -27.05 4.47
C PHE A 192 9.42 -28.49 4.12
N GLN A 193 8.78 -29.12 3.12
CA GLN A 193 9.26 -30.37 2.53
C GLN A 193 10.36 -30.14 1.48
N LYS A 194 10.44 -28.93 0.91
CA LYS A 194 11.36 -28.58 -0.18
C LYS A 194 12.42 -27.56 0.21
N GLN A 195 12.09 -26.66 1.14
CA GLN A 195 12.89 -25.51 1.53
C GLN A 195 12.96 -25.40 3.05
N ASP A 196 14.06 -24.85 3.58
CA ASP A 196 14.29 -24.77 5.03
C ASP A 196 13.86 -23.42 5.63
N ARG A 197 13.57 -22.42 4.80
CA ARG A 197 13.27 -21.04 5.22
C ARG A 197 12.00 -20.54 4.55
N GLY A 198 11.16 -19.82 5.28
CA GLY A 198 9.97 -19.19 4.72
C GLY A 198 9.45 -18.01 5.53
N ARG A 199 8.80 -17.07 4.83
CA ARG A 199 8.21 -15.87 5.41
C ARG A 199 6.68 -15.98 5.53
N LEU A 200 6.16 -15.66 6.71
CA LEU A 200 4.74 -15.57 7.03
C LEU A 200 4.37 -14.09 7.23
N ILE A 201 3.66 -13.51 6.27
CA ILE A 201 3.24 -12.11 6.32
C ILE A 201 1.76 -12.06 6.69
N MET A 202 1.43 -11.54 7.88
CA MET A 202 0.05 -11.47 8.35
C MET A 202 -0.26 -10.13 8.97
N ALA A 203 -1.33 -9.47 8.52
CA ALA A 203 -1.80 -8.22 9.11
C ALA A 203 -2.01 -8.33 10.63
N CYS A 204 -1.70 -7.25 11.37
CA CYS A 204 -1.85 -7.21 12.82
C CYS A 204 -3.29 -7.54 13.24
N GLY A 205 -3.46 -8.40 14.25
CA GLY A 205 -4.78 -8.82 14.75
C GLY A 205 -5.39 -10.06 14.06
N THR A 206 -4.78 -10.60 13.01
CA THR A 206 -5.27 -11.82 12.31
C THR A 206 -4.83 -13.15 12.95
N GLY A 207 -4.08 -13.10 14.05
CA GLY A 207 -3.67 -14.28 14.82
C GLY A 207 -2.33 -14.91 14.39
N LYS A 208 -1.34 -14.09 14.01
CA LYS A 208 0.03 -14.50 13.63
C LYS A 208 0.68 -15.47 14.64
N THR A 209 0.70 -15.11 15.92
CA THR A 209 1.30 -15.92 17.00
C THR A 209 0.60 -17.26 17.20
N PHE A 210 -0.74 -17.32 17.06
CA PHE A 210 -1.50 -18.58 17.13
C PHE A 210 -1.28 -19.44 15.88
N THR A 211 -1.16 -18.83 14.71
CA THR A 211 -0.87 -19.54 13.45
C THR A 211 0.52 -20.19 13.51
N ALA A 212 1.51 -19.48 14.04
CA ALA A 212 2.86 -20.01 14.25
C ALA A 212 2.90 -21.21 15.21
N LEU A 213 2.10 -21.20 16.28
CA LEU A 213 1.91 -22.36 17.16
C LEU A 213 1.42 -23.58 16.36
N LYS A 214 0.37 -23.42 15.56
CA LYS A 214 -0.19 -24.53 14.77
C LYS A 214 0.75 -25.04 13.69
N ILE A 215 1.50 -24.14 13.04
CA ILE A 215 2.58 -24.54 12.12
C ILE A 215 3.63 -25.36 12.89
N MET A 216 4.06 -24.92 14.07
CA MET A 216 5.03 -25.64 14.88
C MET A 216 4.53 -27.03 15.29
N GLU A 217 3.31 -27.15 15.82
CA GLU A 217 2.71 -28.44 16.20
C GLU A 217 2.68 -29.41 15.02
N GLN A 218 2.35 -28.94 13.81
CA GLN A 218 2.32 -29.78 12.62
C GLN A 218 3.73 -30.18 12.13
N GLN A 219 4.68 -29.24 12.12
CA GLN A 219 6.05 -29.53 11.64
C GLN A 219 6.81 -30.47 12.57
N THR A 220 6.63 -30.31 13.87
CA THR A 220 7.22 -31.16 14.91
C THR A 220 6.42 -32.44 15.14
N LYS A 221 5.20 -32.56 14.58
CA LYS A 221 4.24 -33.62 14.91
C LYS A 221 3.95 -33.72 16.42
N GLY A 222 4.12 -32.62 17.14
CA GLY A 222 3.92 -32.52 18.58
C GLY A 222 5.06 -33.07 19.45
N GLU A 223 6.22 -33.38 18.87
CA GLU A 223 7.40 -33.86 19.59
C GLU A 223 8.67 -33.21 19.02
N GLY A 224 9.65 -32.87 19.86
CA GLY A 224 10.93 -32.32 19.40
C GLY A 224 11.35 -31.04 20.11
N LEU A 225 12.28 -30.30 19.49
CA LEU A 225 12.90 -29.11 20.05
C LEU A 225 12.68 -27.89 19.14
N ALA A 226 12.05 -26.85 19.69
CA ALA A 226 11.76 -25.63 18.96
C ALA A 226 12.24 -24.38 19.70
N LEU A 227 12.42 -23.29 18.96
CA LEU A 227 12.82 -21.99 19.51
C LEU A 227 11.86 -20.90 19.02
N PHE A 228 11.38 -20.07 19.95
CA PHE A 228 10.54 -18.91 19.68
C PHE A 228 11.26 -17.63 20.11
N LEU A 229 11.62 -16.80 19.13
CA LEU A 229 12.38 -15.56 19.33
C LEU A 229 11.50 -14.32 19.24
N VAL A 230 11.65 -13.42 20.21
CA VAL A 230 10.92 -12.16 20.32
C VAL A 230 11.84 -10.98 20.70
N PRO A 231 11.45 -9.72 20.39
CA PRO A 231 12.29 -8.56 20.70
C PRO A 231 12.22 -8.06 22.15
N SER A 232 11.21 -8.43 22.93
CA SER A 232 11.00 -7.93 24.30
C SER A 232 10.46 -9.01 25.25
N ILE A 233 10.69 -8.82 26.55
CA ILE A 233 10.22 -9.72 27.61
C ILE A 233 8.68 -9.75 27.71
N ALA A 234 8.02 -8.61 27.46
CA ALA A 234 6.56 -8.54 27.48
C ALA A 234 5.92 -9.41 26.37
N LEU A 235 6.48 -9.39 25.15
CA LEU A 235 6.07 -10.30 24.07
C LEU A 235 6.34 -11.76 24.41
N LEU A 236 7.45 -12.03 25.09
CA LEU A 236 7.79 -13.37 25.54
C LEU A 236 6.72 -13.92 26.49
N ASN A 237 6.35 -13.16 27.52
CA ASN A 237 5.31 -13.55 28.47
C ASN A 237 3.96 -13.75 27.77
N GLN A 238 3.57 -12.84 26.87
CA GLN A 238 2.33 -12.94 26.11
C GLN A 238 2.29 -14.19 25.21
N ALA A 239 3.38 -14.45 24.48
CA ALA A 239 3.49 -15.62 23.62
C ALA A 239 3.48 -16.91 24.43
N LEU A 240 4.20 -16.96 25.56
CA LEU A 240 4.23 -18.08 26.48
C LEU A 240 2.83 -18.42 27.01
N ILE A 241 2.11 -17.44 27.59
CA ILE A 241 0.77 -17.66 28.13
C ILE A 241 -0.20 -18.11 27.02
N ALA A 242 -0.16 -17.44 25.87
CA ALA A 242 -1.01 -17.79 24.73
C ALA A 242 -0.74 -19.21 24.21
N TRP A 243 0.53 -19.59 24.05
CA TRP A 243 0.91 -20.90 23.54
C TRP A 243 0.56 -22.01 24.52
N MET A 244 0.83 -21.83 25.81
CA MET A 244 0.46 -22.80 26.84
C MET A 244 -1.05 -22.98 26.94
N THR A 245 -1.84 -21.93 26.67
CA THR A 245 -3.31 -21.98 26.70
C THR A 245 -3.92 -22.64 25.45
N ASP A 246 -3.41 -22.30 24.27
CA ASP A 246 -4.00 -22.67 22.98
C ASP A 246 -3.37 -23.92 22.32
N ALA A 247 -2.32 -24.49 22.93
CA ALA A 247 -1.67 -25.70 22.45
C ALA A 247 -2.60 -26.92 22.55
N THR A 248 -2.58 -27.74 21.50
CA THR A 248 -3.26 -29.04 21.45
C THR A 248 -2.40 -30.15 22.02
N VAL A 249 -1.07 -30.01 21.94
CA VAL A 249 -0.11 -30.91 22.59
C VAL A 249 0.53 -30.22 23.80
N PRO A 250 0.84 -30.95 24.88
CA PRO A 250 1.57 -30.38 26.01
C PRO A 250 2.93 -29.82 25.58
N ILE A 251 3.20 -28.56 25.91
CA ILE A 251 4.49 -27.90 25.67
C ILE A 251 5.29 -27.88 26.98
N ARG A 252 6.58 -28.20 26.91
CA ARG A 252 7.53 -27.90 27.97
C ARG A 252 8.27 -26.60 27.66
N PRO A 253 7.91 -25.47 28.31
CA PRO A 253 8.54 -24.19 28.04
C PRO A 253 9.84 -24.01 28.82
N ILE A 254 10.89 -23.53 28.16
CA ILE A 254 12.13 -23.04 28.78
C ILE A 254 12.24 -21.55 28.47
N CYS A 255 12.39 -20.71 29.48
CA CYS A 255 12.47 -19.25 29.29
C CYS A 255 13.91 -18.76 29.43
N VAL A 256 14.44 -18.14 28.37
CA VAL A 256 15.81 -17.60 28.34
C VAL A 256 15.77 -16.12 28.00
N CYS A 257 15.91 -15.26 29.01
CA CYS A 257 15.91 -13.81 28.81
C CYS A 257 16.92 -13.11 29.72
N SER A 258 17.61 -12.12 29.15
CA SER A 258 18.54 -11.23 29.83
C SER A 258 17.95 -9.83 29.92
N ASP A 259 17.93 -9.24 31.12
CA ASP A 259 17.52 -7.85 31.30
C ASP A 259 18.49 -6.91 30.55
N ALA A 260 17.95 -6.08 29.66
CA ALA A 260 18.71 -5.10 28.90
C ALA A 260 19.49 -4.13 29.81
N LYS A 261 19.04 -3.89 31.05
CA LYS A 261 19.74 -3.04 32.03
C LYS A 261 21.13 -3.54 32.39
N ALA A 262 21.38 -4.85 32.37
CA ALA A 262 22.69 -5.43 32.73
C ALA A 262 23.78 -5.20 31.65
N SER A 263 23.37 -4.99 30.40
CA SER A 263 24.27 -4.92 29.24
C SER A 263 24.73 -3.50 28.85
N ARG A 264 24.12 -2.43 29.39
CA ARG A 264 24.45 -1.04 29.05
C ARG A 264 25.29 -0.34 30.12
N LYS A 265 26.62 -0.39 29.98
CA LYS A 265 27.49 0.66 30.54
C LYS A 265 27.34 1.94 29.70
N ARG A 266 26.85 3.02 30.34
CA ARG A 266 26.95 4.44 29.93
C ARG A 266 26.54 4.78 28.48
N VAL A 267 25.24 4.91 28.20
CA VAL A 267 24.67 5.97 27.34
C VAL A 267 23.29 6.34 27.92
N GLN A 268 22.92 7.62 27.82
CA GLN A 268 21.74 8.26 28.40
C GLN A 268 20.43 7.47 28.23
N LEU A 269 19.56 7.64 29.22
CA LEU A 269 18.17 7.15 29.31
C LEU A 269 17.45 7.23 27.95
N ASP A 270 17.24 6.08 27.32
CA ASP A 270 16.33 5.93 26.18
C ASP A 270 15.24 4.91 26.54
N ASP A 271 14.00 5.28 26.23
CA ASP A 271 12.69 4.66 26.49
C ASP A 271 12.59 3.16 26.10
N SER A 272 13.23 2.25 26.83
CA SER A 272 13.01 0.79 26.66
C SER A 272 11.91 0.30 27.60
N ASN A 273 10.81 -0.17 27.00
CA ASN A 273 9.56 -0.61 27.62
C ASN A 273 9.64 -1.99 28.30
N ASP A 274 10.75 -2.32 28.96
CA ASP A 274 11.03 -3.69 29.37
C ASP A 274 10.38 -4.06 30.71
N MET A 275 9.60 -5.14 30.68
CA MET A 275 9.09 -5.86 31.85
C MET A 275 10.25 -6.48 32.63
N ALA A 276 10.19 -6.50 33.97
CA ALA A 276 11.22 -7.13 34.79
C ALA A 276 11.13 -8.66 34.68
N VAL A 277 12.26 -9.36 34.79
CA VAL A 277 12.32 -10.83 34.71
C VAL A 277 11.45 -11.50 35.79
N VAL A 278 11.30 -10.86 36.95
CA VAL A 278 10.46 -11.34 38.06
C VAL A 278 8.96 -11.40 37.72
N ASP A 279 8.51 -10.63 36.73
CA ASP A 279 7.11 -10.58 36.27
C ASP A 279 6.82 -11.60 35.15
N LEU A 280 7.80 -12.41 34.75
CA LEU A 280 7.57 -13.48 33.79
C LEU A 280 6.84 -14.64 34.47
N ALA A 281 5.74 -15.12 33.86
CA ALA A 281 4.93 -16.20 34.44
C ALA A 281 5.68 -17.52 34.65
N ARG A 282 6.86 -17.68 34.06
CA ARG A 282 7.81 -18.76 34.34
C ARG A 282 9.17 -18.20 34.74
N PRO A 283 9.94 -18.90 35.59
CA PRO A 283 11.31 -18.50 35.89
C PRO A 283 12.13 -18.47 34.60
N ALA A 284 12.79 -17.35 34.32
CA ALA A 284 13.78 -17.29 33.28
C ALA A 284 15.19 -17.49 33.84
N THR A 285 16.08 -17.97 32.98
CA THR A 285 17.49 -18.11 33.30
C THR A 285 18.36 -17.52 32.19
N THR A 286 19.50 -16.96 32.57
CA THR A 286 20.62 -16.64 31.67
C THR A 286 21.82 -17.55 31.90
N ASP A 287 21.72 -18.45 32.88
CA ASP A 287 22.77 -19.40 33.21
C ASP A 287 22.76 -20.56 32.21
N ILE A 288 23.91 -20.76 31.57
CA ILE A 288 24.08 -21.75 30.51
C ILE A 288 23.94 -23.17 31.06
N GLU A 289 24.48 -23.44 32.25
CA GLU A 289 24.43 -24.77 32.87
C GLU A 289 22.98 -25.18 33.19
N SER A 290 22.20 -24.24 33.75
CA SER A 290 20.77 -24.44 33.98
C SER A 290 19.97 -24.74 32.69
N VAL A 291 20.25 -24.03 31.58
CA VAL A 291 19.59 -24.29 30.29
C VAL A 291 19.95 -25.69 29.76
N VAL A 292 21.23 -26.06 29.84
CA VAL A 292 21.72 -27.39 29.44
C VAL A 292 21.04 -28.50 30.25
N GLN A 293 20.93 -28.33 31.57
CA GLN A 293 20.26 -29.29 32.44
C GLN A 293 18.78 -29.46 32.09
N GLN A 294 18.04 -28.35 31.91
CA GLN A 294 16.63 -28.38 31.54
C GLN A 294 16.40 -29.04 30.17
N LEU A 295 17.28 -28.79 29.20
CA LEU A 295 17.21 -29.43 27.88
C LEU A 295 17.48 -30.93 27.95
N HIS A 296 18.46 -31.36 28.75
CA HIS A 296 18.71 -32.79 28.98
C HIS A 296 17.50 -33.49 29.60
N GLN A 297 16.92 -32.91 30.66
CA GLN A 297 15.73 -33.46 31.32
C GLN A 297 14.53 -33.52 30.36
N ALA A 298 14.33 -32.47 29.56
CA ALA A 298 13.25 -32.43 28.58
C ALA A 298 13.41 -33.49 27.49
N SER A 299 14.65 -33.78 27.08
CA SER A 299 14.97 -34.84 26.11
C SER A 299 14.60 -36.23 26.64
N GLU A 300 14.88 -36.52 27.92
CA GLU A 300 14.54 -37.80 28.55
C GLU A 300 13.02 -38.00 28.72
N ALA A 301 12.29 -36.91 28.99
CA ALA A 301 10.86 -36.96 29.27
C ALA A 301 9.98 -37.10 28.00
N GLY A 302 10.52 -36.76 26.81
CA GLY A 302 9.85 -36.89 25.50
C GLY A 302 8.65 -35.95 25.30
N GLY A 303 8.40 -35.45 24.09
CA GLY A 303 7.34 -34.46 23.79
C GLY A 303 7.90 -33.15 23.22
N LEU A 304 7.05 -32.13 23.06
CA LEU A 304 7.44 -30.85 22.47
C LEU A 304 8.08 -29.92 23.52
N THR A 305 9.35 -29.60 23.32
CA THR A 305 10.11 -28.63 24.12
C THR A 305 10.27 -27.35 23.33
N VAL A 306 9.88 -26.23 23.91
CA VAL A 306 9.97 -24.91 23.26
C VAL A 306 10.78 -23.97 24.15
N ILE A 307 11.88 -23.47 23.60
CA ILE A 307 12.64 -22.38 24.22
C ILE A 307 11.99 -21.07 23.79
N PHE A 308 11.51 -20.29 24.75
CA PHE A 308 11.07 -18.91 24.55
C PHE A 308 12.22 -17.99 24.93
N ALA A 309 12.75 -17.24 23.97
CA ALA A 309 13.91 -16.40 24.18
C ALA A 309 13.78 -15.01 23.56
N THR A 310 14.44 -14.04 24.16
CA THR A 310 14.62 -12.73 23.52
C THR A 310 15.79 -12.78 22.54
N TYR A 311 15.77 -11.97 21.47
CA TYR A 311 16.89 -11.91 20.51
C TYR A 311 18.22 -11.58 21.21
N GLN A 312 18.20 -10.78 22.27
CA GLN A 312 19.39 -10.41 23.05
C GLN A 312 20.01 -11.60 23.78
N SER A 313 19.23 -12.65 24.05
CA SER A 313 19.69 -13.86 24.76
C SER A 313 20.06 -15.01 23.82
N ILE A 314 20.11 -14.76 22.51
CA ILE A 314 20.45 -15.78 21.51
C ILE A 314 21.85 -16.38 21.72
N ASP A 315 22.80 -15.59 22.25
CA ASP A 315 24.15 -16.06 22.59
C ASP A 315 24.15 -17.11 23.71
N VAL A 316 23.20 -17.04 24.66
CA VAL A 316 23.05 -18.04 25.74
C VAL A 316 22.51 -19.35 25.15
N VAL A 317 21.50 -19.25 24.28
CA VAL A 317 20.88 -20.40 23.61
C VAL A 317 21.89 -21.11 22.72
N SER A 318 22.64 -20.37 21.90
CA SER A 318 23.69 -20.90 21.03
C SER A 318 24.79 -21.63 21.81
N LYS A 319 25.27 -21.06 22.93
CA LYS A 319 26.28 -21.70 23.78
C LYS A 319 25.76 -22.98 24.46
N ALA A 320 24.53 -22.95 24.97
CA ALA A 320 23.91 -24.15 25.55
C ALA A 320 23.78 -25.27 24.50
N GLN A 321 23.38 -24.91 23.29
CA GLN A 321 23.31 -25.83 22.15
C GLN A 321 24.69 -26.39 21.77
N ALA A 322 25.73 -25.56 21.77
CA ALA A 322 27.10 -25.98 21.47
C ALA A 322 27.63 -27.00 22.48
N ILE A 323 27.44 -26.77 23.79
CA ILE A 323 27.86 -27.70 24.85
C ILE A 323 27.20 -29.08 24.72
N LEU A 324 25.89 -29.09 24.40
CA LEU A 324 25.15 -30.32 24.16
C LEU A 324 25.68 -31.07 22.93
N ASN A 325 25.93 -30.34 21.85
CA ASN A 325 26.44 -30.92 20.60
C ASN A 325 27.92 -31.35 20.69
N GLU A 326 28.73 -30.74 21.55
CA GLU A 326 30.09 -31.22 21.87
C GLU A 326 30.05 -32.59 22.56
N SER A 327 29.08 -32.79 23.44
CA SER A 327 28.90 -34.04 24.18
C SER A 327 28.29 -35.15 23.32
N ALA A 328 27.38 -34.79 22.41
CA ALA A 328 26.78 -35.69 21.42
C ALA A 328 26.47 -34.93 20.11
N PRO A 329 27.29 -35.06 19.05
CA PRO A 329 27.11 -34.29 17.82
C PRO A 329 25.72 -34.46 17.20
N GLY A 330 25.01 -33.35 17.02
CA GLY A 330 23.67 -33.32 16.45
C GLY A 330 22.54 -33.69 17.42
N SER A 331 22.82 -33.83 18.72
CA SER A 331 21.80 -34.12 19.73
C SER A 331 20.88 -32.93 20.02
N CYS A 332 21.31 -31.72 19.72
CA CYS A 332 20.57 -30.49 19.96
C CYS A 332 20.53 -29.65 18.68
N VAL A 333 19.59 -29.97 17.79
CA VAL A 333 19.27 -29.18 16.58
C VAL A 333 17.80 -28.78 16.69
N PHE A 334 17.49 -27.50 16.48
CA PHE A 334 16.10 -27.05 16.49
C PHE A 334 15.37 -27.55 15.25
N ASP A 335 14.24 -28.22 15.45
CA ASP A 335 13.35 -28.66 14.36
C ASP A 335 12.73 -27.46 13.64
N LEU A 336 12.39 -26.42 14.40
CA LEU A 336 11.86 -25.16 13.90
C LEU A 336 12.26 -23.99 14.82
N ILE A 337 12.84 -22.95 14.22
CA ILE A 337 12.96 -21.63 14.83
C ILE A 337 11.86 -20.73 14.28
N VAL A 338 11.13 -20.07 15.17
CA VAL A 338 10.15 -19.03 14.84
C VAL A 338 10.70 -17.68 15.25
N CYS A 339 10.86 -16.79 14.28
CA CYS A 339 11.36 -15.43 14.44
C CYS A 339 10.17 -14.45 14.39
N ASP A 340 9.67 -14.01 15.54
CA ASP A 340 8.64 -12.97 15.59
C ASP A 340 9.25 -11.58 15.37
N GLU A 341 8.42 -10.67 14.87
CA GLU A 341 8.79 -9.32 14.44
C GLU A 341 10.07 -9.32 13.57
N ALA A 342 10.11 -10.23 12.60
CA ALA A 342 11.27 -10.48 11.74
C ALA A 342 11.77 -9.23 10.99
N HIS A 343 10.95 -8.18 10.86
CA HIS A 343 11.37 -6.89 10.31
C HIS A 343 12.47 -6.19 11.13
N ARG A 344 12.70 -6.61 12.38
CA ARG A 344 13.81 -6.13 13.23
C ARG A 344 15.11 -6.89 13.01
N THR A 345 15.07 -8.02 12.33
CA THR A 345 16.26 -8.83 11.99
C THR A 345 17.00 -8.28 10.77
N THR A 346 16.47 -7.24 10.14
CA THR A 346 17.16 -6.49 9.09
C THR A 346 18.19 -5.54 9.67
N GLY A 347 19.30 -5.30 8.96
CA GLY A 347 20.32 -4.37 9.42
C GLY A 347 21.51 -4.28 8.48
N VAL A 348 22.36 -3.28 8.73
CA VAL A 348 23.65 -3.11 8.06
C VAL A 348 24.73 -3.53 9.05
N THR A 349 25.42 -4.62 8.76
CA THR A 349 26.55 -5.11 9.55
C THR A 349 27.84 -4.65 8.88
N LEU A 350 28.63 -3.83 9.57
CA LEU A 350 29.99 -3.49 9.13
C LEU A 350 30.92 -4.67 9.44
N LYS A 351 31.83 -4.98 8.52
CA LYS A 351 32.74 -6.13 8.59
C LYS A 351 33.59 -6.23 9.86
N ASP A 352 33.78 -5.11 10.58
CA ASP A 352 34.67 -4.99 11.74
C ASP A 352 33.95 -4.66 13.07
N SER A 353 32.60 -4.77 13.13
CA SER A 353 31.81 -4.51 14.35
C SER A 353 31.10 -5.77 14.85
N ASP A 354 30.99 -5.95 16.18
CA ASP A 354 30.18 -7.02 16.78
C ASP A 354 28.76 -7.02 16.18
N GLU A 355 28.37 -8.15 15.59
CA GLU A 355 27.07 -8.28 14.94
C GLU A 355 25.93 -8.05 15.93
N SER A 356 24.92 -7.28 15.53
CA SER A 356 23.73 -7.09 16.36
C SER A 356 23.04 -8.44 16.59
N ALA A 357 22.58 -8.70 17.81
CA ALA A 357 21.93 -9.97 18.18
C ALA A 357 20.72 -10.33 17.30
N PHE A 358 20.11 -9.33 16.65
CA PHE A 358 19.00 -9.49 15.71
C PHE A 358 19.39 -10.10 14.36
N VAL A 359 20.66 -10.00 13.93
CA VAL A 359 21.15 -10.51 12.64
C VAL A 359 21.71 -11.92 12.79
N LYS A 360 22.29 -12.26 13.95
CA LYS A 360 22.89 -13.57 14.24
C LYS A 360 21.93 -14.76 14.03
N VAL A 361 20.62 -14.54 14.13
CA VAL A 361 19.59 -15.58 13.94
C VAL A 361 19.61 -16.22 12.53
N HIS A 362 20.16 -15.51 11.55
CA HIS A 362 20.21 -15.99 10.17
C HIS A 362 21.29 -17.05 9.95
N ASP A 363 22.34 -17.03 10.76
CA ASP A 363 23.49 -17.91 10.64
C ASP A 363 23.20 -19.29 11.25
N ASN A 364 23.38 -20.33 10.42
CA ASN A 364 23.15 -21.71 10.82
C ASN A 364 24.34 -22.33 11.56
N ASP A 365 25.55 -21.77 11.38
CA ASP A 365 26.73 -22.21 12.10
C ASP A 365 26.70 -21.69 13.55
N PHE A 366 26.19 -20.46 13.74
CA PHE A 366 25.96 -19.88 15.06
C PHE A 366 24.78 -20.52 15.81
N LEU A 367 23.65 -20.76 15.13
CA LEU A 367 22.44 -21.33 15.74
C LEU A 367 21.85 -22.44 14.87
N PRO A 368 22.35 -23.69 14.98
CA PRO A 368 21.90 -24.81 14.16
C PRO A 368 20.40 -25.09 14.24
N ALA A 369 19.73 -25.10 13.08
CA ALA A 369 18.33 -25.46 12.96
C ALA A 369 17.99 -26.10 11.61
N ALA A 370 17.03 -27.02 11.63
CA ALA A 370 16.50 -27.64 10.43
C ALA A 370 15.64 -26.66 9.62
N LYS A 371 14.78 -25.86 10.28
CA LYS A 371 13.87 -24.93 9.62
C LYS A 371 13.74 -23.60 10.34
N ARG A 372 13.48 -22.53 9.57
CA ARG A 372 13.24 -21.17 10.09
C ARG A 372 11.99 -20.53 9.50
N LEU A 373 11.09 -20.11 10.37
CA LEU A 373 9.88 -19.37 10.06
C LEU A 373 10.07 -17.89 10.45
N TYR A 374 10.06 -16.99 9.48
CA TYR A 374 10.14 -15.56 9.72
C TYR A 374 8.74 -14.94 9.63
N MET A 375 8.24 -14.35 10.72
CA MET A 375 6.89 -13.78 10.72
C MET A 375 6.88 -12.29 11.05
N THR A 376 6.10 -11.52 10.29
CA THR A 376 5.93 -10.08 10.51
C THR A 376 4.63 -9.59 9.88
N ALA A 377 4.07 -8.50 10.38
CA ALA A 377 3.01 -7.78 9.69
C ALA A 377 3.57 -6.74 8.69
N THR A 378 4.79 -6.28 8.95
CA THR A 378 5.39 -5.14 8.25
C THR A 378 6.76 -5.49 7.70
N PRO A 379 6.85 -6.16 6.54
CA PRO A 379 8.15 -6.52 5.96
C PRO A 379 8.94 -5.25 5.61
N ARG A 380 10.21 -5.20 6.03
CA ARG A 380 11.06 -4.04 5.76
C ARG A 380 11.83 -4.27 4.45
N LEU A 381 11.49 -3.48 3.44
CA LEU A 381 12.08 -3.53 2.10
C LEU A 381 12.95 -2.30 1.86
N TYR A 382 14.20 -2.49 1.45
CA TYR A 382 15.13 -1.39 1.15
C TYR A 382 15.09 -1.01 -0.34
N THR A 383 15.23 0.28 -0.63
CA THR A 383 15.34 0.79 -2.01
C THR A 383 16.67 0.41 -2.64
N GLU A 384 16.75 0.34 -3.98
CA GLU A 384 17.99 0.03 -4.69
C GLU A 384 19.13 1.01 -4.35
N ASP A 385 18.83 2.30 -4.16
CA ASP A 385 19.78 3.32 -3.69
C ASP A 385 20.37 3.01 -2.30
N SER A 386 19.61 2.36 -1.43
CA SER A 386 20.11 1.96 -0.10
C SER A 386 21.01 0.72 -0.21
N LYS A 387 20.68 -0.19 -1.14
CA LYS A 387 21.48 -1.39 -1.43
C LYS A 387 22.80 -1.06 -2.10
N SER A 388 22.82 -0.08 -3.02
CA SER A 388 24.05 0.37 -3.69
C SER A 388 25.02 1.03 -2.70
N LYS A 389 24.52 1.94 -1.84
CA LYS A 389 25.32 2.57 -0.78
C LYS A 389 25.91 1.58 0.22
N ALA A 390 25.17 0.52 0.56
CA ALA A 390 25.69 -0.55 1.43
C ALA A 390 26.80 -1.36 0.75
N LYS A 391 26.65 -1.67 -0.56
CA LYS A 391 27.72 -2.31 -1.36
C LYS A 391 28.97 -1.43 -1.48
N GLU A 392 28.80 -0.12 -1.68
CA GLU A 392 29.91 0.85 -1.72
C GLU A 392 30.65 0.95 -0.38
N ALA A 393 29.95 0.76 0.74
CA ALA A 393 30.51 0.79 2.08
C ALA A 393 31.04 -0.59 2.58
N GLU A 394 31.10 -1.61 1.72
CA GLU A 394 31.43 -3.01 2.07
C GLU A 394 30.64 -3.57 3.28
N ALA A 395 29.41 -3.11 3.47
CA ALA A 395 28.58 -3.52 4.59
C ALA A 395 27.54 -4.56 4.15
N ILE A 396 27.36 -5.62 4.97
CA ILE A 396 26.36 -6.66 4.70
C ILE A 396 24.98 -6.11 5.08
N LEU A 397 24.11 -5.91 4.09
CA LEU A 397 22.74 -5.47 4.30
C LEU A 397 21.80 -6.69 4.31
N CYS A 398 21.20 -6.98 5.45
CA CYS A 398 20.13 -7.98 5.57
C CYS A 398 18.79 -7.34 5.23
N SER A 399 18.21 -7.70 4.09
CA SER A 399 16.92 -7.20 3.61
C SER A 399 15.92 -8.34 3.49
N MET A 400 14.67 -8.11 3.87
CA MET A 400 13.64 -9.15 3.86
C MET A 400 13.24 -9.64 2.47
N ASP A 401 13.69 -8.96 1.39
CA ASP A 401 13.49 -9.39 0.01
C ASP A 401 14.52 -10.39 -0.48
N ASP A 402 15.56 -10.68 0.29
CA ASP A 402 16.57 -11.68 -0.05
C ASP A 402 16.07 -13.10 0.28
N PRO A 403 15.77 -13.94 -0.74
CA PRO A 403 15.30 -15.30 -0.51
C PRO A 403 16.36 -16.20 0.11
N ALA A 404 17.66 -15.88 0.00
CA ALA A 404 18.72 -16.68 0.59
C ALA A 404 18.74 -16.58 2.12
N ILE A 405 18.43 -15.40 2.66
CA ILE A 405 18.44 -15.14 4.11
C ILE A 405 17.08 -15.52 4.74
N TYR A 406 15.98 -15.10 4.11
CA TYR A 406 14.64 -15.19 4.70
C TYR A 406 13.75 -16.28 4.08
N GLY A 407 14.13 -16.85 2.94
CA GLY A 407 13.28 -17.74 2.17
C GLY A 407 12.17 -17.02 1.38
N GLU A 408 11.37 -17.79 0.67
CA GLU A 408 10.24 -17.26 -0.12
C GLU A 408 9.09 -16.77 0.77
N GLU A 409 8.23 -15.91 0.23
CA GLU A 409 6.98 -15.50 0.88
C GLU A 409 5.95 -16.63 0.69
N VAL A 410 5.81 -17.49 1.70
CA VAL A 410 4.99 -18.71 1.61
C VAL A 410 3.51 -18.41 1.76
N TYR A 411 3.18 -17.44 2.60
CA TYR A 411 1.81 -17.01 2.82
C TYR A 411 1.77 -15.52 3.18
N ARG A 412 0.84 -14.80 2.54
CA ARG A 412 0.51 -13.41 2.84
C ARG A 412 -0.99 -13.26 3.03
N ILE A 413 -1.38 -12.58 4.11
CA ILE A 413 -2.71 -11.96 4.22
C ILE A 413 -2.53 -10.48 4.53
N GLY A 414 -2.80 -9.65 3.53
CA GLY A 414 -2.71 -8.20 3.63
C GLY A 414 -3.83 -7.60 4.48
N PHE A 415 -3.72 -6.33 4.83
CA PHE A 415 -4.76 -5.64 5.59
C PHE A 415 -6.09 -5.62 4.84
N GLY A 416 -6.05 -5.32 3.53
CA GLY A 416 -7.25 -5.21 2.72
C GLY A 416 -8.05 -6.51 2.66
N GLU A 417 -7.38 -7.59 2.32
CA GLU A 417 -7.96 -8.94 2.30
C GLU A 417 -8.51 -9.36 3.67
N ALA A 418 -7.82 -9.00 4.76
CA ALA A 418 -8.30 -9.31 6.11
C ALA A 418 -9.60 -8.58 6.47
N VAL A 419 -9.79 -7.34 5.99
CA VAL A 419 -11.06 -6.60 6.15
C VAL A 419 -12.15 -7.22 5.28
N ASP A 420 -11.85 -7.57 4.04
CA ASP A 420 -12.83 -8.17 3.10
C ASP A 420 -13.32 -9.54 3.60
N LYS A 421 -12.43 -10.32 4.21
CA LYS A 421 -12.75 -11.58 4.93
C LYS A 421 -13.35 -11.37 6.32
N GLN A 422 -13.67 -10.14 6.71
CA GLN A 422 -14.24 -9.77 8.02
C GLN A 422 -13.41 -10.24 9.23
N LEU A 423 -12.09 -10.36 9.07
CA LEU A 423 -11.16 -10.69 10.15
C LEU A 423 -10.79 -9.45 10.97
N LEU A 424 -10.77 -8.28 10.33
CA LEU A 424 -10.51 -6.97 10.92
C LEU A 424 -11.66 -6.00 10.61
N SER A 425 -11.80 -4.94 11.42
CA SER A 425 -12.65 -3.80 11.10
C SER A 425 -11.93 -2.88 10.12
N ASP A 426 -12.67 -2.25 9.19
CA ASP A 426 -12.08 -1.24 8.30
C ASP A 426 -11.82 0.07 9.05
N TYR A 427 -11.18 1.04 8.41
CA TYR A 427 -10.78 2.29 9.06
C TYR A 427 -11.22 3.56 8.35
N LYS A 428 -11.25 4.64 9.13
CA LYS A 428 -11.41 6.01 8.64
C LYS A 428 -10.34 6.93 9.23
N VAL A 429 -9.65 7.66 8.37
CA VAL A 429 -8.68 8.69 8.75
C VAL A 429 -9.41 10.03 8.81
N LEU A 430 -9.42 10.66 9.98
CA LEU A 430 -10.01 11.97 10.23
C LEU A 430 -8.88 12.99 10.36
N VAL A 431 -8.66 13.80 9.32
CA VAL A 431 -7.72 14.91 9.33
C VAL A 431 -8.48 16.16 9.74
N LEU A 432 -8.28 16.60 10.98
CA LEU A 432 -9.02 17.71 11.56
C LEU A 432 -8.30 19.01 11.25
N THR A 433 -8.99 19.95 10.63
CA THR A 433 -8.45 21.27 10.32
C THR A 433 -9.00 22.26 11.32
N VAL A 434 -8.25 22.51 12.39
CA VAL A 434 -8.69 23.35 13.52
C VAL A 434 -8.13 24.76 13.41
N ARG A 435 -8.92 25.75 13.80
CA ARG A 435 -8.59 27.19 13.79
C ARG A 435 -8.86 27.79 15.16
N ASP A 436 -8.21 28.91 15.47
CA ASP A 436 -8.39 29.60 16.76
C ASP A 436 -9.84 30.03 17.04
N ARG A 437 -10.62 30.28 15.98
CA ARG A 437 -12.05 30.64 16.08
C ARG A 437 -12.97 29.48 16.48
N ASP A 438 -12.49 28.23 16.40
CA ASP A 438 -13.27 27.05 16.75
C ASP A 438 -13.32 26.84 18.29
N ILE A 439 -12.50 27.60 19.04
CA ILE A 439 -12.51 27.64 20.50
C ILE A 439 -13.66 28.54 20.99
N PRO A 440 -14.51 28.09 21.94
CA PRO A 440 -15.56 28.93 22.51
C PRO A 440 -15.03 30.29 23.04
N PRO A 441 -15.70 31.42 22.78
CA PRO A 441 -15.22 32.75 23.16
C PRO A 441 -14.96 32.94 24.66
N SER A 442 -15.70 32.21 25.50
CA SER A 442 -15.50 32.17 26.96
C SER A 442 -14.14 31.59 27.33
N LEU A 443 -13.78 30.46 26.72
CA LEU A 443 -12.49 29.78 26.92
C LEU A 443 -11.34 30.54 26.28
N GLN A 444 -11.56 31.12 25.11
CA GLN A 444 -10.55 31.93 24.42
C GLN A 444 -10.12 33.13 25.28
N LYS A 445 -11.06 33.75 26.01
CA LYS A 445 -10.76 34.82 26.98
C LYS A 445 -9.97 34.31 28.18
N SER A 446 -10.31 33.15 28.75
CA SER A 446 -9.54 32.57 29.85
C SER A 446 -8.12 32.18 29.46
N ILE A 447 -7.89 31.72 28.22
CA ILE A 447 -6.55 31.48 27.67
C ILE A 447 -5.77 32.80 27.53
N THR A 448 -6.40 33.81 26.90
CA THR A 448 -5.75 35.11 26.64
C THR A 448 -5.44 35.88 27.93
N ASN A 449 -6.26 35.71 28.97
CA ASN A 449 -6.08 36.35 30.28
C ASN A 449 -5.03 35.65 31.16
N GLY A 450 -4.45 34.53 30.70
CA GLY A 450 -3.46 33.76 31.46
C GLY A 450 -4.03 32.96 32.63
N GLU A 451 -5.35 32.72 32.67
CA GLU A 451 -5.98 31.86 33.68
C GLU A 451 -5.70 30.37 33.45
N MET A 452 -5.23 30.00 32.24
CA MET A 452 -4.82 28.65 31.87
C MET A 452 -3.45 28.66 31.19
N GLU A 453 -2.55 27.76 31.59
CA GLU A 453 -1.23 27.57 30.97
C GLU A 453 -1.29 26.68 29.71
N ILE A 454 -2.13 27.03 28.73
CA ILE A 454 -2.23 26.33 27.45
C ILE A 454 -1.99 27.30 26.28
N ASN A 455 -1.26 26.86 25.25
CA ASN A 455 -1.14 27.62 24.02
C ASN A 455 -2.44 27.47 23.18
N THR A 456 -2.70 28.42 22.29
CA THR A 456 -3.91 28.42 21.43
C THR A 456 -3.96 27.22 20.50
N ASP A 457 -2.82 26.80 19.94
CA ASP A 457 -2.71 25.66 19.03
C ASP A 457 -3.16 24.35 19.67
N ASP A 458 -2.70 24.06 20.89
CA ASP A 458 -3.03 22.84 21.61
C ASP A 458 -4.49 22.89 22.06
N ALA A 459 -5.00 24.03 22.53
CA ALA A 459 -6.43 24.20 22.83
C ALA A 459 -7.32 23.92 21.59
N ALA A 460 -6.94 24.41 20.41
CA ALA A 460 -7.65 24.13 19.17
C ALA A 460 -7.63 22.63 18.81
N LYS A 461 -6.47 21.97 18.96
CA LYS A 461 -6.36 20.50 18.76
C LYS A 461 -7.25 19.75 19.74
N LEU A 462 -7.34 20.17 21.01
CA LEU A 462 -8.19 19.55 22.03
C LEU A 462 -9.66 19.57 21.60
N VAL A 463 -10.16 20.76 21.25
CA VAL A 463 -11.55 20.92 20.77
C VAL A 463 -11.80 20.04 19.55
N GLY A 464 -10.89 20.05 18.57
CA GLY A 464 -11.00 19.18 17.40
C GLY A 464 -11.07 17.69 17.77
N CYS A 465 -10.24 17.23 18.70
CA CYS A 465 -10.26 15.83 19.15
C CYS A 465 -11.58 15.48 19.84
N ILE A 466 -12.11 16.34 20.70
CA ILE A 466 -13.41 16.12 21.39
C ILE A 466 -14.54 16.05 20.37
N SER A 467 -14.59 16.98 19.42
CA SER A 467 -15.56 16.99 18.33
C SER A 467 -15.45 15.72 17.47
N ALA A 468 -14.23 15.25 17.19
CA ALA A 468 -14.01 14.04 16.42
C ALA A 468 -14.47 12.77 17.14
N LEU A 469 -14.15 12.63 18.42
CA LEU A 469 -14.60 11.52 19.26
C LEU A 469 -16.13 11.51 19.39
N SER A 470 -16.74 12.69 19.40
CA SER A 470 -18.20 12.88 19.37
C SER A 470 -18.83 12.75 17.97
N LYS A 471 -18.02 12.54 16.91
CA LYS A 471 -18.45 12.51 15.49
C LYS A 471 -19.20 13.79 15.03
N ARG A 472 -18.88 14.96 15.62
CA ARG A 472 -19.41 16.28 15.25
C ARG A 472 -18.43 17.04 14.35
N MET A 473 -18.54 16.83 13.05
CA MET A 473 -17.74 17.56 12.04
C MET A 473 -18.62 18.14 10.94
N LEU A 474 -18.14 19.20 10.29
CA LEU A 474 -18.78 19.77 9.10
C LEU A 474 -18.47 18.89 7.87
N VAL A 475 -19.10 17.72 7.83
CA VAL A 475 -19.00 16.70 6.77
C VAL A 475 -20.42 16.19 6.48
N ASP A 476 -20.63 15.68 5.28
CA ASP A 476 -21.84 14.95 4.92
C ASP A 476 -22.16 13.86 5.98
N GLU A 477 -23.34 13.93 6.60
CA GLU A 477 -23.72 13.00 7.67
C GLU A 477 -23.75 11.55 7.19
N GLU A 478 -24.01 11.32 5.90
CA GLU A 478 -23.96 9.98 5.29
C GLU A 478 -22.54 9.37 5.28
N LEU A 479 -21.48 10.18 5.33
CA LEU A 479 -20.10 9.69 5.34
C LEU A 479 -19.60 9.28 6.73
N LEU A 480 -20.16 9.86 7.82
CA LEU A 480 -19.71 9.61 9.19
C LEU A 480 -20.78 8.94 10.06
N LYS A 481 -21.91 9.63 10.31
CA LYS A 481 -22.97 9.16 11.20
C LYS A 481 -23.82 8.06 10.58
N GLY A 482 -24.09 8.14 9.27
CA GLY A 482 -24.87 7.12 8.55
C GLY A 482 -24.36 5.68 8.77
N PRO A 483 -23.09 5.38 8.47
CA PRO A 483 -22.56 4.03 8.62
C PRO A 483 -22.31 3.65 10.09
N ASP A 484 -21.96 4.60 10.96
CA ASP A 484 -21.62 4.34 12.37
C ASP A 484 -21.99 5.55 13.26
N PRO A 485 -23.19 5.57 13.88
CA PRO A 485 -23.72 6.77 14.55
C PRO A 485 -23.23 6.97 15.99
N GLU A 486 -22.75 5.92 16.66
CA GLU A 486 -22.37 6.01 18.07
C GLU A 486 -21.03 6.73 18.27
N PRO A 487 -20.85 7.53 19.35
CA PRO A 487 -19.58 8.19 19.62
C PRO A 487 -18.47 7.21 20.04
N MET A 488 -17.22 7.64 19.91
CA MET A 488 -16.04 6.85 20.27
C MET A 488 -15.82 6.87 21.78
N ARG A 489 -15.53 5.73 22.38
CA ARG A 489 -15.52 5.53 23.85
C ARG A 489 -14.14 5.19 24.41
N SER A 490 -13.25 4.68 23.58
CA SER A 490 -11.90 4.32 23.97
C SER A 490 -10.90 4.81 22.94
N ALA A 491 -9.87 5.51 23.42
CA ALA A 491 -8.83 6.01 22.54
C ALA A 491 -7.43 6.01 23.16
N VAL A 492 -6.42 5.94 22.30
CA VAL A 492 -5.02 6.08 22.70
C VAL A 492 -4.40 7.26 21.97
N ALA A 493 -3.76 8.15 22.72
CA ALA A 493 -3.09 9.33 22.19
C ALA A 493 -1.57 9.15 22.20
N PHE A 494 -0.94 9.37 21.05
CA PHE A 494 0.50 9.23 20.87
C PHE A 494 1.20 10.60 20.89
N CYS A 495 2.09 10.80 21.87
CA CYS A 495 2.86 12.03 22.06
C CYS A 495 4.36 11.83 21.77
N SER A 496 5.10 12.93 21.57
CA SER A 496 6.54 12.90 21.22
C SER A 496 7.47 12.59 22.40
N THR A 497 7.16 13.11 23.60
CA THR A 497 7.99 12.96 24.81
C THR A 497 7.13 12.76 26.05
N ILE A 498 7.67 12.13 27.10
CA ILE A 498 6.94 11.84 28.35
C ILE A 498 6.43 13.13 28.98
N LYS A 499 7.24 14.19 28.99
CA LYS A 499 6.86 15.51 29.52
C LYS A 499 5.64 16.08 28.79
N VAL A 500 5.67 16.07 27.47
CA VAL A 500 4.54 16.54 26.64
C VAL A 500 3.30 15.67 26.86
N SER A 501 3.47 14.35 26.98
CA SER A 501 2.36 13.43 27.23
C SER A 501 1.65 13.70 28.56
N LYS A 502 2.41 13.92 29.65
CA LYS A 502 1.86 14.25 30.99
C LYS A 502 1.17 15.61 30.99
N GLN A 503 1.79 16.60 30.35
CA GLN A 503 1.23 17.93 30.21
C GLN A 503 -0.09 17.90 29.43
N ILE A 504 -0.12 17.27 28.26
CA ILE A 504 -1.33 17.17 27.43
C ILE A 504 -2.42 16.38 28.15
N ALA A 505 -2.10 15.29 28.85
CA ALA A 505 -3.10 14.51 29.59
C ALA A 505 -3.82 15.36 30.65
N GLY A 506 -3.07 16.12 31.46
CA GLY A 506 -3.66 17.03 32.45
C GLY A 506 -4.42 18.20 31.82
N LEU A 507 -3.94 18.71 30.68
CA LEU A 507 -4.64 19.74 29.91
C LEU A 507 -5.98 19.23 29.35
N PHE A 508 -6.04 18.00 28.81
CA PHE A 508 -7.28 17.41 28.32
C PHE A 508 -8.33 17.29 29.44
N GLU A 509 -7.91 16.94 30.65
CA GLU A 509 -8.82 16.81 31.79
C GLU A 509 -9.38 18.18 32.21
N GLU A 510 -8.51 19.15 32.50
CA GLU A 510 -8.93 20.47 32.97
C GLU A 510 -9.70 21.26 31.89
N PHE A 511 -9.15 21.31 30.68
CA PHE A 511 -9.76 22.04 29.57
C PHE A 511 -11.02 21.34 29.04
N GLY A 512 -10.99 20.01 28.94
CA GLY A 512 -12.14 19.22 28.47
C GLY A 512 -13.35 19.38 29.38
N GLN A 513 -13.13 19.43 30.69
CA GLN A 513 -14.21 19.66 31.64
C GLN A 513 -14.78 21.08 31.53
N LYS A 514 -13.95 22.12 31.48
CA LYS A 514 -14.40 23.50 31.28
C LYS A 514 -15.09 23.69 29.93
N TYR A 515 -14.64 22.99 28.89
CA TYR A 515 -15.29 22.96 27.58
C TYR A 515 -16.68 22.35 27.69
N TYR A 516 -16.80 21.17 28.30
CA TYR A 516 -18.09 20.50 28.50
C TYR A 516 -19.07 21.35 29.32
N ASP A 517 -18.60 21.98 30.39
CA ASP A 517 -19.41 22.85 31.25
C ASP A 517 -19.89 24.13 30.55
N ALA A 518 -19.15 24.60 29.54
CA ALA A 518 -19.49 25.77 28.74
C ALA A 518 -20.52 25.48 27.61
N LEU A 519 -20.84 24.20 27.35
CA LEU A 519 -21.85 23.80 26.36
C LEU A 519 -23.27 23.93 26.92
N ASP A 520 -24.25 24.09 26.02
CA ASP A 520 -25.68 24.03 26.37
C ASP A 520 -26.17 22.59 26.55
N GLU A 521 -27.33 22.42 27.20
CA GLU A 521 -27.85 21.09 27.57
C GLU A 521 -28.17 20.20 26.37
N GLU A 522 -28.53 20.79 25.24
CA GLU A 522 -28.78 20.06 23.98
C GLU A 522 -27.48 19.53 23.37
N THR A 523 -26.43 20.37 23.31
CA THR A 523 -25.11 19.91 22.83
C THR A 523 -24.46 18.91 23.78
N LYS A 524 -24.66 19.03 25.09
CA LYS A 524 -24.15 18.06 26.07
C LYS A 524 -24.68 16.65 25.85
N ALA A 525 -25.90 16.51 25.31
CA ALA A 525 -26.47 15.20 24.98
C ALA A 525 -25.83 14.53 23.75
N GLU A 526 -24.95 15.22 23.02
CA GLU A 526 -24.27 14.71 21.82
C GLU A 526 -22.74 14.66 21.95
N VAL A 527 -22.17 15.30 22.96
CA VAL A 527 -20.71 15.43 23.13
C VAL A 527 -20.22 14.46 24.20
N VAL A 528 -19.15 13.72 23.89
CA VAL A 528 -18.55 12.83 24.89
C VAL A 528 -17.83 13.61 25.97
N ARG A 529 -18.03 13.19 27.22
CA ARG A 529 -17.17 13.58 28.34
C ARG A 529 -15.86 12.81 28.25
N ILE A 530 -14.74 13.52 28.39
CA ILE A 530 -13.41 12.92 28.27
C ILE A 530 -12.82 12.71 29.67
N ASP A 531 -12.35 11.49 29.91
CA ASP A 531 -11.50 11.16 31.06
C ASP A 531 -10.12 10.72 30.53
N THR A 532 -9.03 11.31 31.04
CA THR A 532 -7.68 11.08 30.53
C THR A 532 -6.73 10.53 31.58
N ASP A 533 -5.78 9.71 31.13
CA ASP A 533 -4.66 9.26 31.95
C ASP A 533 -3.40 9.12 31.07
N HIS A 534 -2.25 8.86 31.68
CA HIS A 534 -0.97 8.73 31.03
C HIS A 534 -0.25 7.44 31.43
N VAL A 535 0.39 6.81 30.46
CA VAL A 535 1.29 5.67 30.64
C VAL A 535 2.63 5.87 29.92
N ASP A 536 3.74 5.51 30.57
CA ASP A 536 5.10 5.57 30.02
C ASP A 536 5.96 4.36 30.41
N GLY A 537 7.13 4.21 29.77
CA GLY A 537 8.03 3.07 29.98
C GLY A 537 8.77 3.05 31.31
N SER A 538 8.70 4.12 32.11
CA SER A 538 9.28 4.16 33.46
C SER A 538 8.37 3.54 34.52
N MET A 539 7.09 3.33 34.20
CA MET A 539 6.10 2.74 35.10
C MET A 539 6.28 1.22 35.24
N ALA A 540 6.01 0.70 36.44
CA ALA A 540 6.03 -0.73 36.71
C ALA A 540 5.01 -1.49 35.85
N ALA A 541 5.21 -2.80 35.63
CA ALA A 541 4.27 -3.63 34.86
C ALA A 541 2.86 -3.63 35.48
N THR A 542 2.77 -3.56 36.81
CA THR A 542 1.50 -3.50 37.56
C THR A 542 0.72 -2.22 37.24
N GLU A 543 1.40 -1.08 37.29
CA GLU A 543 0.81 0.24 37.01
C GLU A 543 0.37 0.35 35.54
N ARG A 544 1.20 -0.13 34.60
CA ARG A 544 0.83 -0.18 33.18
C ARG A 544 -0.41 -1.04 32.94
N SER A 545 -0.50 -2.20 33.59
CA SER A 545 -1.65 -3.11 33.47
C SER A 545 -2.93 -2.48 34.04
N ALA A 546 -2.84 -1.83 35.20
CA ALA A 546 -3.97 -1.13 35.81
C ALA A 546 -4.52 -0.02 34.90
N LYS A 547 -3.65 0.77 34.27
CA LYS A 547 -4.05 1.83 33.32
C LYS A 547 -4.70 1.28 32.05
N LEU A 548 -4.23 0.14 31.55
CA LEU A 548 -4.86 -0.53 30.40
C LEU A 548 -6.22 -1.11 30.76
N GLN A 549 -6.38 -1.59 31.99
CA GLN A 549 -7.67 -2.06 32.48
C GLN A 549 -8.66 -0.91 32.69
N TRP A 550 -8.20 0.23 33.21
CA TRP A 550 -8.99 1.46 33.24
C TRP A 550 -9.44 1.90 31.84
N LEU A 551 -8.56 1.82 30.84
CA LEU A 551 -8.93 2.08 29.45
C LEU A 551 -10.00 1.10 28.92
N ALA A 552 -10.00 -0.15 29.41
CA ALA A 552 -11.01 -1.16 29.03
C ALA A 552 -12.33 -1.03 29.80
N SER A 553 -12.35 -0.38 30.97
CA SER A 553 -13.51 -0.36 31.88
C SER A 553 -14.59 0.67 31.51
N VAL A 554 -14.73 0.99 30.23
CA VAL A 554 -15.67 2.02 29.77
C VAL A 554 -17.11 1.50 29.87
N ASN A 555 -18.00 2.27 30.48
CA ASN A 555 -19.41 1.90 30.62
C ASN A 555 -20.13 2.04 29.26
N PRO A 556 -20.76 0.97 28.73
CA PRO A 556 -21.44 1.02 27.44
C PRO A 556 -22.65 1.98 27.38
N ASP A 557 -23.22 2.33 28.53
CA ASP A 557 -24.43 3.17 28.60
C ASP A 557 -24.12 4.65 28.93
N ALA A 558 -22.86 5.00 29.15
CA ALA A 558 -22.43 6.36 29.49
C ALA A 558 -21.79 7.09 28.31
N GLN A 559 -22.02 8.40 28.17
CA GLN A 559 -21.33 9.26 27.18
C GLN A 559 -19.93 9.66 27.65
N HIS A 560 -19.12 8.66 28.01
CA HIS A 560 -17.76 8.84 28.49
C HIS A 560 -16.77 8.23 27.51
N CYS A 561 -15.64 8.90 27.33
CA CYS A 561 -14.52 8.41 26.53
C CYS A 561 -13.24 8.43 27.36
N HIS A 562 -12.63 7.26 27.52
CA HIS A 562 -11.33 7.13 28.18
C HIS A 562 -10.20 7.30 27.14
N ILE A 563 -9.28 8.23 27.41
CA ILE A 563 -8.11 8.48 26.56
C ILE A 563 -6.83 8.19 27.34
N LEU A 564 -6.05 7.22 26.86
CA LEU A 564 -4.75 6.90 27.45
C LEU A 564 -3.61 7.50 26.61
N HIS A 565 -2.91 8.49 27.18
CA HIS A 565 -1.77 9.16 26.57
C HIS A 565 -0.49 8.37 26.76
N ASN A 566 0.29 8.18 25.69
CA ASN A 566 1.49 7.35 25.76
C ASN A 566 2.65 7.83 24.87
N VAL A 567 3.85 7.34 25.23
CA VAL A 567 5.08 7.56 24.47
C VAL A 567 5.83 6.23 24.33
N ARG A 568 5.73 5.60 23.15
CA ARG A 568 6.51 4.40 22.77
C ARG A 568 6.36 3.19 23.73
N CYS A 569 5.41 3.22 24.66
CA CYS A 569 5.17 2.14 25.62
C CYS A 569 3.96 1.28 25.25
N LEU A 570 3.09 1.74 24.35
CA LEU A 570 1.96 0.96 23.80
C LEU A 570 2.19 0.54 22.34
N SER A 571 3.41 0.66 21.83
CA SER A 571 3.75 0.34 20.45
C SER A 571 3.88 -1.17 20.22
N GLU A 572 4.85 -1.84 20.84
CA GLU A 572 5.15 -3.27 20.65
C GLU A 572 5.02 -4.04 21.97
N GLY A 573 4.39 -5.22 21.92
CA GLY A 573 4.43 -6.18 23.03
C GLY A 573 3.50 -5.99 24.22
N VAL A 574 2.60 -5.02 24.13
CA VAL A 574 1.56 -4.80 25.13
C VAL A 574 0.23 -5.23 24.54
N ASP A 575 -0.56 -6.04 25.25
CA ASP A 575 -1.92 -6.33 24.82
C ASP A 575 -2.83 -5.16 25.20
N VAL A 576 -3.41 -4.52 24.18
CA VAL A 576 -4.29 -3.36 24.36
C VAL A 576 -5.70 -3.83 24.01
N PRO A 577 -6.73 -3.48 24.81
CA PRO A 577 -8.12 -3.78 24.47
C PRO A 577 -8.48 -3.23 23.08
N SER A 578 -9.58 -3.72 22.50
CA SER A 578 -10.06 -3.14 21.23
C SER A 578 -10.42 -1.68 21.46
N LEU A 579 -9.77 -0.79 20.70
CA LEU A 579 -9.95 0.67 20.79
C LEU A 579 -10.87 1.17 19.68
N ASP A 580 -11.62 2.24 19.91
CA ASP A 580 -12.39 2.90 18.84
C ASP A 580 -11.53 3.85 18.01
N ALA A 581 -10.57 4.53 18.66
CA ALA A 581 -9.73 5.52 18.01
C ALA A 581 -8.26 5.54 18.45
N VAL A 582 -7.41 6.05 17.56
CA VAL A 582 -6.04 6.47 17.87
C VAL A 582 -5.83 7.91 17.46
N LEU A 583 -5.22 8.70 18.35
CA LEU A 583 -4.90 10.11 18.12
C LEU A 583 -3.40 10.29 17.90
N PHE A 584 -3.01 10.88 16.76
CA PHE A 584 -1.63 11.27 16.47
C PHE A 584 -1.44 12.76 16.72
N LEU A 585 -1.06 13.13 17.96
CA LEU A 585 -0.86 14.53 18.36
C LEU A 585 0.52 15.07 18.01
N SER A 586 1.46 14.21 17.60
CA SER A 586 2.84 14.56 17.25
C SER A 586 3.39 13.62 16.17
N PRO A 587 4.35 14.07 15.34
CA PRO A 587 4.92 13.25 14.29
C PRO A 587 5.69 12.05 14.87
N ARG A 588 5.66 10.93 14.16
CA ARG A 588 6.42 9.72 14.47
C ARG A 588 7.54 9.54 13.46
N ASN A 589 8.71 9.11 13.95
CA ASN A 589 9.89 8.89 13.11
C ASN A 589 9.92 7.47 12.51
N SER A 590 9.12 6.54 13.01
CA SER A 590 9.07 5.13 12.60
C SER A 590 7.73 4.82 11.94
N GLN A 591 7.75 4.36 10.69
CA GLN A 591 6.55 3.89 9.97
C GLN A 591 5.98 2.63 10.63
N VAL A 592 6.86 1.72 11.10
CA VAL A 592 6.46 0.47 11.77
C VAL A 592 5.64 0.76 13.02
N ASP A 593 6.09 1.72 13.84
CA ASP A 593 5.38 2.11 15.06
C ASP A 593 3.97 2.61 14.75
N VAL A 594 3.80 3.38 13.67
CA VAL A 594 2.50 3.89 13.24
C VAL A 594 1.58 2.74 12.85
N VAL A 595 2.06 1.78 12.06
CA VAL A 595 1.26 0.63 11.60
C VAL A 595 0.85 -0.27 12.75
N GLN A 596 1.78 -0.57 13.66
CA GLN A 596 1.50 -1.37 14.85
C GLN A 596 0.48 -0.67 15.76
N SER A 597 0.61 0.64 15.94
CA SER A 597 -0.34 1.46 16.71
C SER A 597 -1.73 1.47 16.08
N VAL A 598 -1.81 1.66 14.76
CA VAL A 598 -3.07 1.66 14.00
C VAL A 598 -3.72 0.27 14.02
N GLY A 599 -2.94 -0.80 13.85
CA GLY A 599 -3.44 -2.19 13.83
C GLY A 599 -4.20 -2.60 15.08
N ARG A 600 -3.97 -1.93 16.22
CA ARG A 600 -4.70 -2.14 17.48
C ARG A 600 -6.16 -1.66 17.38
N VAL A 601 -6.39 -0.56 16.67
CA VAL A 601 -7.72 -0.01 16.39
C VAL A 601 -8.45 -0.82 15.32
N MET A 602 -7.79 -1.75 14.62
CA MET A 602 -8.45 -2.56 13.58
C MET A 602 -9.00 -3.88 14.12
N ARG A 603 -8.73 -4.20 15.39
CA ARG A 603 -9.31 -5.36 16.05
C ARG A 603 -10.83 -5.21 16.12
N ARG A 604 -11.55 -6.30 15.84
CA ARG A 604 -13.00 -6.35 15.95
C ARG A 604 -13.43 -6.34 17.42
N ALA A 605 -14.49 -5.61 17.71
CA ALA A 605 -15.21 -5.64 18.99
C ALA A 605 -16.73 -5.65 18.72
N PRO A 606 -17.54 -6.14 19.68
CA PRO A 606 -19.00 -6.02 19.59
C PRO A 606 -19.41 -4.54 19.39
N GLY A 607 -20.32 -4.29 18.46
CA GLY A 607 -20.80 -2.93 18.13
C GLY A 607 -19.88 -2.11 17.21
N LYS A 608 -18.58 -2.43 17.15
CA LYS A 608 -17.60 -1.65 16.38
C LYS A 608 -17.63 -1.96 14.88
N LYS A 609 -17.86 -0.91 14.08
CA LYS A 609 -17.85 -0.99 12.62
C LYS A 609 -16.53 -0.53 12.01
N TYR A 610 -16.00 0.61 12.47
CA TYR A 610 -14.76 1.19 11.97
C TYR A 610 -13.76 1.44 13.10
N GLY A 611 -12.47 1.41 12.76
CA GLY A 611 -11.40 1.99 13.57
C GLY A 611 -11.08 3.41 13.10
N TYR A 612 -11.00 4.37 14.00
CA TYR A 612 -10.79 5.78 13.66
C TYR A 612 -9.34 6.23 13.93
N ILE A 613 -8.75 6.93 12.98
CA ILE A 613 -7.40 7.50 13.09
C ILE A 613 -7.54 9.01 13.04
N ILE A 614 -7.33 9.69 14.16
CA ILE A 614 -7.57 11.13 14.31
C ILE A 614 -6.24 11.87 14.26
N ILE A 615 -6.14 12.84 13.35
CA ILE A 615 -4.92 13.66 13.13
C ILE A 615 -5.32 15.14 13.18
N PRO A 616 -5.16 15.82 14.32
CA PRO A 616 -5.47 17.25 14.42
C PRO A 616 -4.35 18.11 13.84
N VAL A 617 -4.69 19.01 12.93
CA VAL A 617 -3.80 19.96 12.28
C VAL A 617 -4.33 21.37 12.45
N VAL A 618 -3.51 22.24 13.04
CA VAL A 618 -3.84 23.65 13.25
C VAL A 618 -3.55 24.43 11.98
N ILE A 619 -4.53 25.19 11.49
CA ILE A 619 -4.41 26.05 10.32
C ILE A 619 -4.59 27.51 10.75
N PRO A 620 -3.63 28.40 10.43
CA PRO A 620 -3.77 29.82 10.71
C PRO A 620 -4.97 30.41 9.98
N SER A 621 -5.69 31.32 10.63
CA SER A 621 -6.90 31.92 10.06
C SER A 621 -6.62 32.92 8.92
N ASP A 622 -5.36 33.32 8.75
CA ASP A 622 -4.87 34.36 7.84
C ASP A 622 -4.14 33.84 6.59
N VAL A 623 -3.91 32.53 6.49
CA VAL A 623 -3.13 31.92 5.40
C VAL A 623 -4.03 31.16 4.41
N PRO A 624 -3.87 31.35 3.09
CA PRO A 624 -4.56 30.55 2.09
C PRO A 624 -4.26 29.05 2.21
N PRO A 625 -5.21 28.15 1.90
CA PRO A 625 -5.03 26.71 2.05
C PRO A 625 -3.79 26.13 1.37
N ASP A 626 -3.46 26.61 0.18
CA ASP A 626 -2.32 26.11 -0.61
C ASP A 626 -0.97 26.45 0.03
N GLU A 627 -0.85 27.65 0.61
CA GLU A 627 0.36 28.12 1.32
C GLU A 627 0.49 27.44 2.69
N ALA A 628 -0.62 27.21 3.39
CA ALA A 628 -0.62 26.52 4.67
C ALA A 628 -0.09 25.07 4.55
N LEU A 629 -0.28 24.44 3.39
CA LEU A 629 0.18 23.09 3.09
C LEU A 629 1.70 22.99 2.80
N ASP A 630 2.37 24.10 2.51
CA ASP A 630 3.83 24.14 2.35
C ASP A 630 4.59 24.15 3.67
N ASP A 631 3.91 24.38 4.80
CA ASP A 631 4.47 24.22 6.14
C ASP A 631 4.67 22.73 6.46
N ASN A 632 5.84 22.23 6.06
CA ASN A 632 6.21 20.82 6.18
C ASN A 632 6.19 20.30 7.62
N GLU A 633 6.33 21.16 8.65
CA GLU A 633 6.35 20.70 10.05
C GLU A 633 4.94 20.33 10.54
N ARG A 634 3.93 21.16 10.23
CA ARG A 634 2.54 20.93 10.69
C ARG A 634 1.88 19.72 10.04
N PHE A 635 2.12 19.50 8.75
CA PHE A 635 1.54 18.39 8.00
C PHE A 635 2.41 17.12 8.00
N LYS A 636 3.60 17.15 8.60
CA LYS A 636 4.49 15.99 8.73
C LYS A 636 3.79 14.77 9.32
N VAL A 637 2.94 15.00 10.33
CA VAL A 637 2.18 13.93 11.00
C VAL A 637 1.26 13.24 10.01
N VAL A 638 0.45 14.03 9.28
CA VAL A 638 -0.48 13.56 8.26
C VAL A 638 0.25 12.68 7.23
N TRP A 639 1.34 13.21 6.65
CA TRP A 639 2.09 12.46 5.64
C TRP A 639 2.77 11.21 6.19
N SER A 640 3.24 11.22 7.44
CA SER A 640 3.82 10.02 8.06
C SER A 640 2.79 8.91 8.23
N VAL A 641 1.56 9.26 8.64
CA VAL A 641 0.49 8.30 8.89
C VAL A 641 -0.08 7.77 7.58
N LEU A 642 -0.36 8.64 6.61
CA LEU A 642 -0.88 8.22 5.31
C LEU A 642 0.14 7.36 4.54
N ASN A 643 1.44 7.67 4.62
CA ASN A 643 2.47 6.81 4.03
C ASN A 643 2.57 5.44 4.71
N ALA A 644 2.44 5.40 6.04
CA ALA A 644 2.41 4.16 6.79
C ALA A 644 1.20 3.31 6.39
N LEU A 645 0.00 3.90 6.30
CA LEU A 645 -1.21 3.20 5.83
C LEU A 645 -1.05 2.68 4.40
N ARG A 646 -0.50 3.49 3.50
CA ARG A 646 -0.25 3.10 2.11
C ARG A 646 0.68 1.90 1.96
N ALA A 647 1.71 1.81 2.80
CA ALA A 647 2.63 0.68 2.76
C ALA A 647 1.99 -0.67 3.16
N HIS A 648 0.78 -0.65 3.74
CA HIS A 648 0.14 -1.83 4.32
C HIS A 648 -1.31 -2.10 3.85
N ASP A 649 -2.04 -1.11 3.36
CA ASP A 649 -3.36 -1.29 2.71
C ASP A 649 -3.24 -1.03 1.21
N ASP A 650 -3.20 -2.12 0.42
CA ASP A 650 -3.15 -2.06 -1.05
C ASP A 650 -4.36 -1.29 -1.61
N ARG A 651 -5.54 -1.40 -0.98
CA ARG A 651 -6.75 -0.66 -1.37
C ARG A 651 -6.59 0.85 -1.17
N PHE A 652 -5.85 1.25 -0.14
CA PHE A 652 -5.53 2.67 0.10
C PHE A 652 -4.52 3.19 -0.92
N ASN A 653 -3.51 2.38 -1.27
CA ASN A 653 -2.57 2.70 -2.34
C ASN A 653 -3.30 2.90 -3.68
N ALA A 654 -4.22 1.99 -4.03
CA ALA A 654 -5.08 2.14 -5.20
C ALA A 654 -5.94 3.41 -5.15
N MET A 655 -6.57 3.70 -4.00
CA MET A 655 -7.38 4.92 -3.80
C MET A 655 -6.56 6.19 -4.06
N VAL A 656 -5.35 6.31 -3.49
CA VAL A 656 -4.51 7.50 -3.68
C VAL A 656 -4.17 7.71 -5.15
N ASN A 657 -3.85 6.63 -5.87
CA ASN A 657 -3.55 6.70 -7.31
C ASN A 657 -4.78 7.07 -8.15
N LYS A 658 -6.00 6.65 -7.74
CA LYS A 658 -7.26 6.99 -8.42
C LYS A 658 -7.66 8.47 -8.28
N ILE A 659 -7.30 9.11 -7.17
CA ILE A 659 -7.60 10.55 -6.95
C ILE A 659 -6.93 11.42 -8.03
N GLU A 660 -5.76 11.01 -8.54
CA GLU A 660 -5.09 11.73 -9.63
C GLU A 660 -5.85 11.66 -10.97
N LEU A 661 -6.58 10.56 -11.19
CA LEU A 661 -7.16 10.19 -12.48
C LEU A 661 -8.65 10.57 -12.60
N ASN A 662 -9.33 10.81 -11.47
CA ASN A 662 -10.75 11.14 -11.44
C ASN A 662 -11.00 12.58 -11.00
N LYS A 663 -11.83 13.31 -11.75
CA LYS A 663 -12.17 14.72 -11.45
C LYS A 663 -13.13 14.90 -10.26
N ARG A 664 -13.82 13.83 -9.82
CA ARG A 664 -14.93 13.93 -8.84
C ARG A 664 -14.85 12.96 -7.66
N THR A 665 -13.88 12.06 -7.60
CA THR A 665 -13.85 11.04 -6.54
C THR A 665 -13.24 11.60 -5.25
N ARG A 666 -14.10 11.87 -4.26
CA ARG A 666 -13.64 12.15 -2.89
C ARG A 666 -13.22 10.83 -2.22
N PRO A 667 -12.04 10.75 -1.59
CA PRO A 667 -11.66 9.55 -0.86
C PRO A 667 -12.59 9.32 0.33
N GLN A 668 -13.32 8.21 0.34
CA GLN A 668 -14.21 7.87 1.45
C GLN A 668 -13.47 7.51 2.75
N LYS A 669 -12.20 7.06 2.65
CA LYS A 669 -11.37 6.66 3.79
C LYS A 669 -10.64 7.82 4.47
N VAL A 670 -10.46 8.97 3.80
CA VAL A 670 -9.78 10.14 4.35
C VAL A 670 -10.75 11.29 4.38
N ILE A 671 -11.16 11.70 5.57
CA ILE A 671 -12.12 12.76 5.78
C ILE A 671 -11.35 13.95 6.34
N VAL A 672 -11.32 15.02 5.56
CA VAL A 672 -10.71 16.29 5.95
C VAL A 672 -11.84 17.24 6.32
N ALA A 673 -11.95 17.65 7.58
CA ALA A 673 -12.98 18.60 7.97
C ALA A 673 -12.67 19.39 9.24
N PRO A 674 -13.25 20.60 9.37
CA PRO A 674 -13.23 21.33 10.62
C PRO A 674 -14.24 20.75 11.65
N PRO A 675 -14.06 21.08 12.93
CA PRO A 675 -15.02 20.73 13.98
C PRO A 675 -16.40 21.34 13.71
N GLY A 676 -17.48 20.66 14.12
CA GLY A 676 -18.83 21.25 14.13
C GLY A 676 -18.99 22.25 15.28
N THR A 677 -19.52 23.44 15.00
CA THR A 677 -19.77 24.48 16.03
C THR A 677 -21.01 24.15 16.88
N PRO A 678 -20.98 24.37 18.21
CA PRO A 678 -22.16 24.29 19.06
C PRO A 678 -23.17 25.42 18.74
N GLY A 679 -24.44 25.07 18.46
CA GLY A 679 -25.55 26.04 18.39
C GLY A 679 -25.91 26.59 17.00
N GLY A 680 -25.66 25.84 15.91
CA GLY A 680 -25.96 26.26 14.54
C GLY A 680 -27.03 25.44 13.84
N ASP A 681 -28.16 25.14 14.50
CA ASP A 681 -29.30 24.58 13.78
C ASP A 681 -30.05 25.67 13.02
N GLY A 682 -30.34 25.36 11.76
CA GLY A 682 -30.95 26.27 10.81
C GLY A 682 -32.35 26.68 11.23
N ASP A 683 -32.50 27.94 11.64
CA ASP A 683 -33.77 28.63 11.58
C ASP A 683 -33.77 29.58 10.38
N GLY A 684 -34.77 29.41 9.52
CA GLY A 684 -34.96 30.23 8.34
C GLY A 684 -35.23 31.69 8.74
N ASP A 685 -34.74 32.60 7.90
CA ASP A 685 -35.07 34.04 7.89
C ASP A 685 -34.17 35.01 8.68
N ALA A 686 -32.85 34.86 8.55
CA ALA A 686 -31.88 35.94 8.84
C ALA A 686 -30.88 36.14 7.68
N PRO A 687 -30.48 37.39 7.35
CA PRO A 687 -29.66 37.68 6.18
C PRO A 687 -28.22 37.17 6.35
N ALA A 688 -27.77 36.33 5.41
CA ALA A 688 -26.41 35.83 5.18
C ALA A 688 -25.41 35.99 6.35
N GLY A 689 -25.44 35.03 7.28
CA GLY A 689 -24.44 34.88 8.34
C GLY A 689 -23.14 34.19 7.88
N PRO A 690 -22.12 34.10 8.76
CA PRO A 690 -20.74 33.68 8.43
C PRO A 690 -20.58 32.26 7.86
N GLY A 691 -21.60 31.39 7.99
CA GLY A 691 -21.53 29.98 7.55
C GLY A 691 -21.49 29.77 6.04
N GLN A 692 -21.98 30.72 5.22
CA GLN A 692 -21.93 30.61 3.75
C GLN A 692 -20.52 30.86 3.14
N LEU A 693 -19.65 31.57 3.87
CA LEU A 693 -18.28 31.88 3.44
C LEU A 693 -17.26 30.78 3.81
N GLU A 694 -17.62 29.84 4.70
CA GLU A 694 -16.72 28.78 5.17
C GLU A 694 -16.70 27.54 4.27
N LEU A 695 -17.83 27.17 3.67
CA LEU A 695 -17.94 26.01 2.78
C LEU A 695 -16.96 26.06 1.58
N PRO A 696 -16.78 27.20 0.86
CA PRO A 696 -15.81 27.30 -0.23
C PRO A 696 -14.36 27.13 0.24
N PHE A 697 -14.02 27.66 1.43
CA PHE A 697 -12.69 27.54 2.02
C PHE A 697 -12.39 26.09 2.44
N VAL A 698 -13.34 25.43 3.12
CA VAL A 698 -13.21 24.03 3.54
C VAL A 698 -13.08 23.13 2.32
N GLN A 699 -13.88 23.35 1.28
CA GLN A 699 -13.83 22.57 0.05
C GLN A 699 -12.52 22.81 -0.73
N GLY A 700 -12.01 24.04 -0.76
CA GLY A 700 -10.70 24.37 -1.33
C GLY A 700 -9.55 23.67 -0.60
N LEU A 701 -9.56 23.71 0.73
CA LEU A 701 -8.57 23.05 1.58
C LEU A 701 -8.62 21.51 1.47
N GLN A 702 -9.81 20.92 1.43
CA GLN A 702 -10.00 19.49 1.17
C GLN A 702 -9.34 19.09 -0.14
N ASN A 703 -9.64 19.80 -1.23
CA ASN A 703 -9.08 19.53 -2.55
C ASN A 703 -7.55 19.68 -2.56
N ALA A 704 -7.01 20.70 -1.88
CA ALA A 704 -5.58 20.94 -1.77
C ALA A 704 -4.85 19.82 -0.98
N ILE A 705 -5.44 19.33 0.12
CA ILE A 705 -4.91 18.19 0.87
C ILE A 705 -4.93 16.92 0.01
N TYR A 706 -6.01 16.66 -0.74
CA TYR A 706 -6.09 15.51 -1.63
C TYR A 706 -5.06 15.58 -2.77
N ALA A 707 -4.86 16.76 -3.37
CA ALA A 707 -3.83 16.97 -4.39
C ALA A 707 -2.42 16.73 -3.83
N ARG A 708 -2.11 17.27 -2.65
CA ARG A 708 -0.83 17.03 -1.97
C ARG A 708 -0.65 15.58 -1.53
N MET A 709 -1.73 14.88 -1.20
CA MET A 709 -1.70 13.45 -0.87
C MET A 709 -1.23 12.64 -2.08
N VAL A 710 -1.72 12.93 -3.29
CA VAL A 710 -1.21 12.31 -4.52
C VAL A 710 0.28 12.60 -4.69
N GLU A 711 0.71 13.85 -4.48
CA GLU A 711 2.12 14.24 -4.67
C GLU A 711 3.10 13.59 -3.65
N LYS A 712 2.71 13.59 -2.36
CA LYS A 712 3.57 13.20 -1.22
C LYS A 712 3.44 11.73 -0.83
N VAL A 713 2.28 11.13 -1.07
CA VAL A 713 1.94 9.76 -0.66
C VAL A 713 1.78 8.85 -1.87
N GLY A 714 1.42 9.37 -3.06
CA GLY A 714 1.29 8.58 -4.29
C GLY A 714 2.56 7.80 -4.65
N SER A 715 2.37 6.59 -5.18
CA SER A 715 3.50 5.75 -5.57
C SER A 715 4.08 6.24 -6.89
N ARG A 716 5.29 6.81 -6.84
CA ARG A 716 6.15 6.94 -8.03
C ARG A 716 6.78 5.59 -8.45
N ARG A 717 6.12 4.44 -8.24
CA ARG A 717 6.70 3.14 -8.63
C ARG A 717 6.32 2.88 -10.09
N TYR A 718 7.36 2.90 -10.93
CA TYR A 718 7.29 3.08 -12.37
C TYR A 718 7.02 1.76 -13.10
N TRP A 719 6.13 1.78 -14.10
CA TRP A 719 6.09 0.76 -15.16
C TRP A 719 7.46 0.58 -15.87
N GLU A 720 8.40 1.51 -15.70
CA GLU A 720 9.79 1.39 -16.14
C GLU A 720 10.49 0.14 -15.57
N GLN A 721 10.15 -0.26 -14.33
CA GLN A 721 10.73 -1.47 -13.73
C GLN A 721 10.28 -2.73 -14.49
N TRP A 722 8.98 -2.82 -14.78
CA TRP A 722 8.41 -3.89 -15.60
C TRP A 722 8.91 -3.84 -17.04
N ALA A 723 9.22 -2.65 -17.57
CA ALA A 723 9.58 -2.49 -18.97
C ALA A 723 10.89 -3.21 -19.33
N SER A 724 11.86 -3.30 -18.40
CA SER A 724 13.07 -4.10 -18.62
C SER A 724 12.76 -5.59 -18.75
N ASP A 725 11.96 -6.12 -17.82
CA ASP A 725 11.57 -7.53 -17.82
C ASP A 725 10.75 -7.88 -19.08
N VAL A 726 9.84 -6.98 -19.49
CA VAL A 726 9.04 -7.15 -20.71
C VAL A 726 9.88 -7.02 -21.98
N ALA A 727 10.89 -6.15 -22.01
CA ALA A 727 11.81 -6.09 -23.15
C ALA A 727 12.52 -7.43 -23.38
N ASP A 728 12.91 -8.11 -22.29
CA ASP A 728 13.53 -9.43 -22.37
C ASP A 728 12.54 -10.54 -22.72
N ILE A 729 11.27 -10.42 -22.31
CA ILE A 729 10.17 -11.29 -22.78
C ILE A 729 9.94 -11.10 -24.29
N ALA A 730 9.89 -9.86 -24.78
CA ALA A 730 9.72 -9.57 -26.21
C ALA A 730 10.83 -10.19 -27.07
N LYS A 731 12.11 -10.08 -26.64
CA LYS A 731 13.23 -10.73 -27.34
C LYS A 731 13.04 -12.24 -27.42
N ARG A 732 12.60 -12.88 -26.33
CA ARG A 732 12.36 -14.33 -26.30
C ARG A 732 11.18 -14.75 -27.20
N HIS A 733 10.12 -13.94 -27.26
CA HIS A 733 9.03 -14.15 -28.22
C HIS A 733 9.52 -14.05 -29.67
N ILE A 734 10.30 -13.01 -30.01
CA ILE A 734 10.90 -12.85 -31.34
C ILE A 734 11.76 -14.07 -31.71
N GLU A 735 12.69 -14.47 -30.84
CA GLU A 735 13.56 -15.64 -31.07
C GLU A 735 12.74 -16.93 -31.29
N ARG A 736 11.68 -17.11 -30.51
CA ARG A 736 10.78 -18.28 -30.61
C ARG A 736 10.01 -18.27 -31.92
N ILE A 737 9.38 -17.17 -32.30
CA ILE A 737 8.61 -17.06 -33.55
C ILE A 737 9.54 -17.30 -34.73
N THR A 738 10.73 -16.69 -34.75
CA THR A 738 11.75 -16.93 -35.78
C THR A 738 12.11 -18.41 -35.90
N LYS A 739 12.27 -19.10 -34.77
CA LYS A 739 12.55 -20.53 -34.75
C LYS A 739 11.38 -21.37 -35.27
N LEU A 740 10.15 -21.07 -34.86
CA LEU A 740 8.95 -21.80 -35.30
C LEU A 740 8.71 -21.66 -36.81
N VAL A 741 8.89 -20.46 -37.34
CA VAL A 741 8.79 -20.16 -38.77
C VAL A 741 9.90 -20.85 -39.59
N ALA A 742 11.08 -21.06 -39.00
CA ALA A 742 12.18 -21.76 -39.66
C ALA A 742 12.06 -23.30 -39.63
N GLN A 743 11.40 -23.87 -38.62
CA GLN A 743 11.41 -25.32 -38.36
C GLN A 743 10.29 -26.10 -39.02
N SER A 744 9.11 -25.50 -39.22
CA SER A 744 7.95 -26.17 -39.83
C SER A 744 7.66 -25.61 -41.22
N PRO A 745 7.59 -26.45 -42.28
CA PRO A 745 7.18 -26.02 -43.61
C PRO A 745 5.78 -25.40 -43.64
N GLU A 746 4.88 -25.87 -42.78
CA GLU A 746 3.52 -25.37 -42.64
C GLU A 746 3.50 -23.96 -42.02
N HIS A 747 4.24 -23.75 -40.92
CA HIS A 747 4.40 -22.43 -40.31
C HIS A 747 5.11 -21.45 -41.24
N ARG A 748 6.12 -21.92 -41.99
CA ARG A 748 6.82 -21.11 -43.00
C ARG A 748 5.87 -20.61 -44.08
N GLN A 749 4.98 -21.47 -44.57
CA GLN A 749 4.00 -21.11 -45.59
C GLN A 749 2.96 -20.13 -45.03
N ALA A 750 2.36 -20.42 -43.87
CA ALA A 750 1.41 -19.53 -43.22
C ALA A 750 2.00 -18.15 -42.93
N PHE A 751 3.25 -18.10 -42.45
CA PHE A 751 3.96 -16.84 -42.21
C PHE A 751 4.28 -16.11 -43.51
N ALA A 752 4.62 -16.81 -44.59
CA ALA A 752 4.84 -16.19 -45.90
C ALA A 752 3.57 -15.52 -46.43
N ASP A 753 2.41 -16.16 -46.25
CA ASP A 753 1.11 -15.61 -46.64
C ASP A 753 0.73 -14.40 -45.78
N PHE A 754 1.01 -14.47 -44.47
CA PHE A 754 0.87 -13.33 -43.55
C PHE A 754 1.76 -12.14 -43.93
N LEU A 755 3.05 -12.39 -44.20
CA LEU A 755 4.01 -11.37 -44.63
C LEU A 755 3.61 -10.75 -45.97
N ALA A 756 3.12 -11.56 -46.91
CA ALA A 756 2.56 -11.06 -48.17
C ALA A 756 1.34 -10.16 -47.90
N GLY A 757 0.48 -10.52 -46.94
CA GLY A 757 -0.65 -9.73 -46.50
C GLY A 757 -0.26 -8.37 -45.90
N LEU A 758 0.75 -8.35 -45.03
CA LEU A 758 1.31 -7.10 -44.46
C LEU A 758 1.93 -6.22 -45.54
N ARG A 759 2.67 -6.81 -46.49
CA ARG A 759 3.28 -6.07 -47.60
C ARG A 759 2.26 -5.39 -48.51
N LYS A 760 1.08 -6.00 -48.66
CA LYS A 760 -0.03 -5.43 -49.44
C LYS A 760 -0.78 -4.32 -48.69
N ASN A 761 -0.99 -4.47 -47.39
CA ASN A 761 -1.78 -3.51 -46.60
C ASN A 761 -0.96 -2.33 -46.07
N ILE A 762 0.28 -2.57 -45.66
CA ILE A 762 1.13 -1.55 -45.06
C ILE A 762 2.10 -1.05 -46.12
N ASN A 763 3.17 -1.81 -46.40
CA ASN A 763 4.16 -1.41 -47.38
C ASN A 763 4.94 -2.63 -47.95
N PRO A 764 5.25 -2.67 -49.26
CA PRO A 764 6.07 -3.72 -49.86
C PRO A 764 7.45 -3.94 -49.22
N SER A 765 8.01 -2.95 -48.53
CA SER A 765 9.33 -3.04 -47.91
C SER A 765 9.34 -3.77 -46.57
N VAL A 766 8.18 -4.13 -46.00
CA VAL A 766 8.10 -4.80 -44.69
C VAL A 766 8.94 -6.09 -44.73
N THR A 767 9.89 -6.17 -43.80
CA THR A 767 10.82 -7.29 -43.68
C THR A 767 10.21 -8.43 -42.85
N GLU A 768 10.82 -9.63 -42.95
CA GLU A 768 10.43 -10.78 -42.11
C GLU A 768 10.63 -10.47 -40.62
N ASP A 769 11.75 -9.82 -40.27
CA ASP A 769 12.06 -9.42 -38.89
C ASP A 769 11.02 -8.42 -38.33
N GLU A 770 10.63 -7.42 -39.13
CA GLU A 770 9.59 -6.45 -38.72
C GLU A 770 8.22 -7.10 -38.54
N ALA A 771 7.86 -8.07 -39.38
CA ALA A 771 6.61 -8.82 -39.22
C ALA A 771 6.60 -9.68 -37.94
N ILE A 772 7.73 -10.28 -37.58
CA ILE A 772 7.89 -11.02 -36.32
C ILE A 772 7.83 -10.06 -35.12
N GLU A 773 8.47 -8.90 -35.23
CA GLU A 773 8.42 -7.86 -34.19
C GLU A 773 6.98 -7.39 -33.95
N MET A 774 6.19 -7.16 -35.01
CA MET A 774 4.77 -6.81 -34.91
C MET A 774 3.93 -7.89 -34.18
N LEU A 775 4.19 -9.17 -34.45
CA LEU A 775 3.53 -10.28 -33.72
C LEU A 775 3.91 -10.27 -32.24
N SER A 776 5.19 -10.09 -31.91
CA SER A 776 5.63 -9.97 -30.51
C SER A 776 5.02 -8.77 -29.80
N GLN A 777 4.92 -7.62 -30.47
CA GLN A 777 4.25 -6.44 -29.93
C GLN A 777 2.77 -6.73 -29.67
N HIS A 778 2.10 -7.44 -30.57
CA HIS A 778 0.70 -7.83 -30.38
C HIS A 778 0.49 -8.70 -29.15
N ILE A 779 1.34 -9.73 -28.93
CA ILE A 779 1.29 -10.60 -27.73
C ILE A 779 1.33 -9.77 -26.45
N ILE A 780 2.22 -8.78 -26.38
CA ILE A 780 2.44 -7.97 -25.18
C ILE A 780 1.33 -6.92 -25.00
N THR A 781 0.91 -6.27 -26.08
CA THR A 781 -0.01 -5.13 -26.04
C THR A 781 -1.47 -5.54 -25.90
N LYS A 782 -1.88 -6.67 -26.48
CA LYS A 782 -3.28 -7.13 -26.45
C LYS A 782 -3.81 -7.25 -25.02
N PRO A 783 -3.16 -7.95 -24.07
CA PRO A 783 -3.67 -8.06 -22.71
C PRO A 783 -3.63 -6.74 -21.94
N VAL A 784 -2.70 -5.83 -22.27
CA VAL A 784 -2.70 -4.46 -21.71
C VAL A 784 -3.97 -3.74 -22.12
N PHE A 785 -4.36 -3.81 -23.39
CA PHE A 785 -5.60 -3.18 -23.86
C PHE A 785 -6.84 -3.89 -23.32
N GLU A 786 -6.83 -5.21 -23.14
CA GLU A 786 -7.94 -5.93 -22.45
C GLU A 786 -8.07 -5.47 -20.99
N ALA A 787 -6.94 -5.35 -20.27
CA ALA A 787 -6.91 -4.89 -18.87
C ALA A 787 -7.33 -3.43 -18.70
N LEU A 788 -7.01 -2.56 -19.68
CA LEU A 788 -7.44 -1.16 -19.67
C LEU A 788 -8.94 -0.99 -19.95
N PHE A 789 -9.57 -1.95 -20.63
CA PHE A 789 -10.91 -1.79 -21.23
C PHE A 789 -11.79 -3.04 -21.04
N GLU A 790 -11.96 -3.50 -19.80
CA GLU A 790 -12.73 -4.72 -19.46
C GLU A 790 -14.14 -4.78 -20.05
N ASP A 791 -14.83 -3.64 -20.15
CA ASP A 791 -16.21 -3.56 -20.67
C ASP A 791 -16.28 -3.56 -22.20
N TYR A 792 -15.14 -3.45 -22.90
CA TYR A 792 -15.09 -3.29 -24.35
C TYR A 792 -14.50 -4.51 -25.05
N SER A 793 -15.26 -5.07 -25.99
CA SER A 793 -14.85 -6.19 -26.84
C SER A 793 -13.91 -5.78 -27.99
N PHE A 794 -13.05 -4.77 -27.77
CA PHE A 794 -12.16 -4.21 -28.80
C PHE A 794 -11.33 -5.28 -29.51
N VAL A 795 -10.63 -6.10 -28.74
CA VAL A 795 -9.73 -7.14 -29.27
C VAL A 795 -10.49 -8.16 -30.14
N ARG A 796 -11.76 -8.43 -29.80
CA ARG A 796 -12.62 -9.38 -30.52
C ARG A 796 -13.20 -8.81 -31.80
N ASN A 797 -13.26 -7.48 -31.94
CA ASN A 797 -13.91 -6.81 -33.06
C ASN A 797 -12.93 -6.10 -34.00
N ASN A 798 -11.72 -5.79 -33.54
CA ASN A 798 -10.71 -5.13 -34.35
C ASN A 798 -10.18 -6.06 -35.46
N PRO A 799 -10.22 -5.66 -36.75
CA PRO A 799 -9.85 -6.53 -37.86
C PRO A 799 -8.36 -6.88 -37.91
N VAL A 800 -7.47 -5.96 -37.49
CA VAL A 800 -6.03 -6.21 -37.38
C VAL A 800 -5.76 -7.11 -36.18
N SER A 801 -6.43 -6.81 -35.06
CA SER A 801 -6.75 -7.69 -33.93
C SER A 801 -6.74 -9.17 -34.27
N ILE A 802 -7.81 -9.53 -34.97
CA ILE A 802 -8.17 -10.88 -35.36
C ILE A 802 -7.11 -11.49 -36.30
N ALA A 803 -6.62 -10.73 -37.28
CA ALA A 803 -5.64 -11.22 -38.24
C ALA A 803 -4.30 -11.59 -37.57
N MET A 804 -3.83 -10.78 -36.63
CA MET A 804 -2.62 -11.06 -35.84
C MET A 804 -2.80 -12.28 -34.96
N GLN A 805 -3.95 -12.39 -34.26
CA GLN A 805 -4.24 -13.54 -33.41
C GLN A 805 -4.33 -14.85 -34.20
N ASN A 806 -5.00 -14.85 -35.35
CA ASN A 806 -5.09 -16.03 -36.21
C ASN A 806 -3.70 -16.54 -36.64
N MET A 807 -2.75 -15.64 -36.88
CA MET A 807 -1.37 -16.02 -37.19
C MET A 807 -0.66 -16.63 -35.98
N LEU A 808 -0.89 -16.10 -34.77
CA LEU A 808 -0.32 -16.64 -33.53
C LEU A 808 -0.90 -18.02 -33.19
N ASP A 809 -2.21 -18.21 -33.33
CA ASP A 809 -2.89 -19.48 -33.08
C ASP A 809 -2.35 -20.61 -33.97
N LEU A 810 -1.91 -20.26 -35.20
CA LEU A 810 -1.24 -21.20 -36.12
C LEU A 810 0.21 -21.51 -35.74
N LEU A 811 0.83 -20.72 -34.86
CA LEU A 811 2.22 -20.89 -34.39
C LEU A 811 2.30 -21.55 -33.01
N GLU A 812 1.19 -21.67 -32.27
CA GLU A 812 1.20 -22.19 -30.90
C GLU A 812 1.24 -23.73 -30.84
N ASP A 813 2.33 -24.24 -30.26
CA ASP A 813 2.37 -25.54 -29.59
C ASP A 813 2.77 -25.29 -28.11
N THR A 814 2.01 -25.91 -27.22
CA THR A 814 1.90 -25.75 -25.75
C THR A 814 3.24 -25.62 -25.00
N ASP A 815 3.56 -24.42 -24.47
CA ASP A 815 4.35 -24.19 -23.25
C ASP A 815 4.59 -22.66 -23.06
N LEU A 816 3.84 -22.03 -22.15
CA LEU A 816 3.90 -20.59 -21.84
C LEU A 816 4.04 -20.29 -20.32
N GLU A 817 4.11 -21.30 -19.46
CA GLU A 817 3.79 -21.15 -18.03
C GLU A 817 4.71 -20.19 -17.24
N LYS A 818 5.99 -20.02 -17.62
CA LYS A 818 6.95 -19.20 -16.83
C LYS A 818 6.93 -17.72 -17.17
N ASP A 819 6.63 -17.34 -18.41
CA ASP A 819 6.59 -15.92 -18.82
C ASP A 819 5.24 -15.28 -18.52
N GLN A 820 4.19 -16.11 -18.44
CA GLN A 820 2.85 -15.70 -18.06
C GLN A 820 2.83 -15.02 -16.68
N GLU A 821 3.54 -15.54 -15.68
CA GLU A 821 3.42 -15.03 -14.30
C GLU A 821 3.90 -13.57 -14.13
N VAL A 822 4.97 -13.19 -14.81
CA VAL A 822 5.50 -11.80 -14.78
C VAL A 822 4.55 -10.86 -15.52
N LEU A 823 4.05 -11.29 -16.68
CA LEU A 823 3.09 -10.53 -17.46
C LEU A 823 1.74 -10.40 -16.74
N ASP A 824 1.25 -11.44 -16.08
CA ASP A 824 -0.01 -11.44 -15.33
C ASP A 824 0.04 -10.44 -14.17
N LYS A 825 1.16 -10.38 -13.44
CA LYS A 825 1.37 -9.36 -12.40
C LYS A 825 1.38 -7.95 -12.98
N PHE A 826 2.01 -7.76 -14.13
CA PHE A 826 1.97 -6.48 -14.84
C PHE A 826 0.54 -6.12 -15.30
N TYR A 827 -0.19 -7.05 -15.91
CA TYR A 827 -1.56 -6.82 -16.37
C TYR A 827 -2.53 -6.53 -15.22
N ALA A 828 -2.40 -7.26 -14.10
CA ALA A 828 -3.14 -6.96 -12.88
C ALA A 828 -2.86 -5.53 -12.38
N SER A 829 -1.61 -5.06 -12.48
CA SER A 829 -1.27 -3.68 -12.10
C SER A 829 -1.90 -2.63 -13.03
N VAL A 830 -2.00 -2.92 -14.33
CA VAL A 830 -2.65 -2.03 -15.31
C VAL A 830 -4.16 -1.99 -15.05
N GLN A 831 -4.77 -3.16 -14.82
CA GLN A 831 -6.19 -3.31 -14.50
C GLN A 831 -6.54 -2.59 -13.20
N GLU A 832 -5.74 -2.73 -12.14
CA GLU A 832 -5.95 -2.05 -10.86
C GLU A 832 -5.95 -0.52 -11.03
N ARG A 833 -5.07 -0.01 -11.90
CA ARG A 833 -4.95 1.43 -12.19
C ARG A 833 -6.09 1.94 -13.06
N ALA A 834 -6.57 1.14 -14.02
CA ALA A 834 -7.67 1.49 -14.91
C ALA A 834 -9.06 1.32 -14.27
N SER A 835 -9.18 0.39 -13.32
CA SER A 835 -10.44 0.05 -12.66
C SER A 835 -11.03 1.23 -11.90
N GLY A 836 -12.27 1.60 -12.21
CA GLY A 836 -12.99 2.70 -11.58
C GLY A 836 -12.60 4.10 -12.07
N ILE A 837 -11.89 4.20 -13.20
CA ILE A 837 -11.78 5.47 -13.93
C ILE A 837 -13.10 5.72 -14.66
N ASP A 838 -13.77 6.81 -14.29
CA ASP A 838 -15.12 7.17 -14.76
C ASP A 838 -15.12 8.18 -15.93
N ASN A 839 -13.93 8.55 -16.44
CA ASN A 839 -13.80 9.58 -17.46
C ASN A 839 -12.69 9.29 -18.49
N ALA A 840 -12.89 9.72 -19.73
CA ALA A 840 -11.97 9.46 -20.85
C ALA A 840 -10.58 10.11 -20.67
N GLU A 841 -10.50 11.28 -20.02
CA GLU A 841 -9.25 12.02 -19.80
C GLU A 841 -8.30 11.28 -18.83
N GLY A 842 -8.85 10.69 -17.77
CA GLY A 842 -8.12 9.84 -16.84
C GLY A 842 -7.56 8.59 -17.53
N ARG A 843 -8.37 7.92 -18.36
CA ARG A 843 -7.92 6.76 -19.15
C ARG A 843 -6.82 7.15 -20.14
N GLN A 844 -6.98 8.29 -20.82
CA GLN A 844 -5.96 8.82 -21.73
C GLN A 844 -4.64 9.09 -21.01
N LYS A 845 -4.69 9.64 -19.78
CA LYS A 845 -3.49 9.87 -18.95
C LYS A 845 -2.76 8.57 -18.64
N VAL A 846 -3.49 7.51 -18.31
CA VAL A 846 -2.93 6.15 -18.10
C VAL A 846 -2.25 5.64 -19.38
N ILE A 847 -2.87 5.82 -20.55
CA ILE A 847 -2.29 5.40 -21.85
C ILE A 847 -1.03 6.19 -22.18
N VAL A 848 -1.05 7.52 -22.02
CA VAL A 848 0.13 8.38 -22.25
C VAL A 848 1.28 7.95 -21.34
N GLU A 849 0.98 7.65 -20.08
CA GLU A 849 2.00 7.20 -19.14
C GLU A 849 2.52 5.78 -19.47
N LEU A 850 1.66 4.87 -19.96
CA LEU A 850 2.09 3.57 -20.49
C LEU A 850 3.02 3.76 -21.68
N TYR A 851 2.68 4.70 -22.57
CA TYR A 851 3.53 5.03 -23.71
C TYR A 851 4.91 5.56 -23.29
N ASP A 852 4.93 6.59 -22.45
CA ASP A 852 6.17 7.28 -22.08
C ASP A 852 7.09 6.44 -21.20
N LYS A 853 6.52 5.66 -20.27
CA LYS A 853 7.29 4.92 -19.26
C LYS A 853 7.54 3.46 -19.63
N PHE A 854 6.54 2.81 -20.22
CA PHE A 854 6.61 1.38 -20.53
C PHE A 854 7.04 1.14 -21.98
N PHE A 855 6.26 1.58 -22.98
CA PHE A 855 6.54 1.25 -24.38
C PHE A 855 7.86 1.84 -24.89
N LYS A 856 8.20 3.06 -24.46
CA LYS A 856 9.49 3.69 -24.78
C LYS A 856 10.69 2.90 -24.26
N THR A 857 10.53 2.22 -23.13
CA THR A 857 11.60 1.45 -22.50
C THR A 857 11.61 0.01 -23.02
N ALA A 858 10.44 -0.60 -23.24
CA ALA A 858 10.30 -1.96 -23.72
C ALA A 858 10.64 -2.11 -25.23
N PHE A 859 10.31 -1.10 -26.04
CA PHE A 859 10.49 -1.11 -27.50
C PHE A 859 11.18 0.19 -28.01
N PRO A 860 12.41 0.49 -27.56
CA PRO A 860 13.05 1.78 -27.82
C PRO A 860 13.33 2.04 -29.31
N MET A 861 13.77 1.01 -30.05
CA MET A 861 14.07 1.13 -31.48
C MET A 861 12.81 1.38 -32.30
N THR A 862 11.71 0.72 -31.94
CA THR A 862 10.41 0.92 -32.56
C THR A 862 9.95 2.34 -32.27
N VAL A 863 9.91 2.78 -31.01
CA VAL A 863 9.47 4.14 -30.65
C VAL A 863 10.30 5.23 -31.33
N GLU A 864 11.63 5.05 -31.47
CA GLU A 864 12.50 6.01 -32.17
C GLU A 864 12.24 6.07 -33.69
N LYS A 865 11.98 4.92 -34.34
CA LYS A 865 11.58 4.86 -35.76
C LYS A 865 10.20 5.47 -36.00
N LEU A 866 9.29 5.33 -35.04
CA LEU A 866 7.87 5.67 -35.19
C LEU A 866 7.57 7.14 -34.87
N GLY A 867 8.35 7.77 -33.98
CA GLY A 867 8.25 9.21 -33.70
C GLY A 867 6.83 9.68 -33.34
N ILE A 868 6.03 8.86 -32.64
CA ILE A 868 4.65 9.23 -32.27
C ILE A 868 4.70 10.47 -31.38
N VAL A 869 4.12 11.56 -31.89
CA VAL A 869 4.04 12.83 -31.18
C VAL A 869 2.60 13.05 -30.73
N TYR A 870 2.39 13.20 -29.43
CA TYR A 870 1.12 13.69 -28.92
C TYR A 870 0.95 15.16 -29.31
N THR A 871 -0.02 15.42 -30.18
CA THR A 871 -0.32 16.78 -30.62
C THR A 871 -1.08 17.52 -29.52
N PRO A 872 -0.62 18.71 -29.08
CA PRO A 872 -1.31 19.49 -28.06
C PRO A 872 -2.77 19.75 -28.42
N VAL A 873 -3.67 19.59 -27.45
CA VAL A 873 -5.13 19.66 -27.68
C VAL A 873 -5.53 21.05 -28.18
N GLU A 874 -4.86 22.10 -27.71
CA GLU A 874 -5.11 23.49 -28.11
C GLU A 874 -4.82 23.71 -29.59
N VAL A 875 -3.78 23.06 -30.14
CA VAL A 875 -3.43 23.11 -31.56
C VAL A 875 -4.48 22.38 -32.39
N VAL A 876 -4.90 21.19 -31.93
CA VAL A 876 -5.92 20.38 -32.60
C VAL A 876 -7.26 21.10 -32.62
N ASP A 877 -7.71 21.62 -31.47
CA ASP A 877 -8.97 22.36 -31.34
C ASP A 877 -8.99 23.62 -32.22
N PHE A 878 -7.86 24.34 -32.28
CA PHE A 878 -7.72 25.49 -33.16
C PHE A 878 -7.88 25.09 -34.63
N ILE A 879 -7.23 24.01 -35.07
CA ILE A 879 -7.34 23.52 -36.45
C ILE A 879 -8.77 23.09 -36.77
N VAL A 880 -9.38 22.24 -35.93
CA VAL A 880 -10.73 21.70 -36.15
C VAL A 880 -11.77 22.82 -36.27
N ARG A 881 -11.72 23.81 -35.36
CA ARG A 881 -12.61 24.98 -35.42
C ARG A 881 -12.35 25.84 -36.65
N SER A 882 -11.08 26.11 -36.95
CA SER A 882 -10.71 26.91 -38.13
C SER A 882 -11.14 26.23 -39.43
N VAL A 883 -11.07 24.90 -39.52
CA VAL A 883 -11.56 24.14 -40.67
C VAL A 883 -13.07 24.29 -40.81
N ALA A 884 -13.84 24.26 -39.72
CA ALA A 884 -15.28 24.49 -39.76
C ALA A 884 -15.61 25.90 -40.25
N ASP A 885 -14.96 26.92 -39.69
CA ASP A 885 -15.16 28.33 -40.08
C ASP A 885 -14.82 28.55 -41.56
N VAL A 886 -13.69 27.98 -42.02
CA VAL A 886 -13.26 28.09 -43.43
C VAL A 886 -14.18 27.29 -44.35
N LEU A 887 -14.69 26.13 -43.93
CA LEU A 887 -15.64 25.34 -44.72
C LEU A 887 -16.96 26.09 -44.93
N GLU A 888 -17.46 26.75 -43.88
CA GLU A 888 -18.65 27.58 -43.96
C GLU A 888 -18.40 28.83 -44.83
N GLN A 889 -17.31 29.56 -44.58
CA GLN A 889 -16.98 30.77 -45.32
C GLN A 889 -16.74 30.51 -46.82
N GLU A 890 -15.94 29.49 -47.14
CA GLU A 890 -15.45 29.28 -48.51
C GLU A 890 -16.39 28.39 -49.33
N PHE A 891 -17.12 27.46 -48.71
CA PHE A 891 -17.97 26.50 -49.42
C PHE A 891 -19.45 26.59 -49.01
N GLY A 892 -19.83 27.34 -47.97
CA GLY A 892 -21.21 27.40 -47.49
C GLY A 892 -21.72 26.08 -46.93
N ARG A 893 -20.82 25.28 -46.35
CA ARG A 893 -21.07 23.92 -45.86
C ARG A 893 -20.57 23.77 -44.44
N GLU A 894 -21.22 22.93 -43.65
CA GLU A 894 -20.82 22.61 -42.29
C GLU A 894 -20.15 21.23 -42.19
N LEU A 895 -19.35 21.00 -41.14
CA LEU A 895 -18.76 19.68 -40.88
C LEU A 895 -19.83 18.59 -40.70
N SER A 896 -21.03 18.96 -40.25
CA SER A 896 -22.18 18.07 -40.06
C SER A 896 -22.88 17.67 -41.36
N ASP A 897 -22.65 18.34 -42.48
CA ASP A 897 -23.37 18.06 -43.73
C ASP A 897 -22.99 16.73 -44.37
N GLU A 898 -23.91 16.12 -45.11
CA GLU A 898 -23.67 14.89 -45.88
C GLU A 898 -22.61 15.08 -46.98
N ASN A 899 -21.81 14.04 -47.24
CA ASN A 899 -20.74 14.03 -48.25
C ASN A 899 -19.58 14.99 -47.96
N ILE A 900 -19.47 15.52 -46.73
CA ILE A 900 -18.23 16.11 -46.23
C ILE A 900 -17.41 15.00 -45.59
N HIS A 901 -16.60 14.32 -46.40
CA HIS A 901 -15.69 13.30 -45.90
C HIS A 901 -14.40 13.93 -45.36
N ILE A 902 -14.02 13.51 -44.16
CA ILE A 902 -12.89 14.02 -43.39
C ILE A 902 -11.86 12.90 -43.26
N LEU A 903 -10.60 13.18 -43.59
CA LEU A 903 -9.51 12.23 -43.41
C LEU A 903 -8.42 12.81 -42.52
N ASP A 904 -8.01 12.02 -41.53
CA ASP A 904 -6.71 12.15 -40.89
C ASP A 904 -5.71 11.11 -41.45
N PRO A 905 -4.79 11.51 -42.33
CA PRO A 905 -3.87 10.57 -42.97
C PRO A 905 -2.74 10.05 -42.06
N PHE A 906 -2.55 10.65 -40.88
CA PHE A 906 -1.45 10.35 -39.95
C PHE A 906 -1.96 10.47 -38.51
N THR A 907 -2.91 9.61 -38.15
CA THR A 907 -3.77 9.88 -36.99
C THR A 907 -3.07 9.75 -35.64
N GLY A 908 -1.93 9.05 -35.59
CA GLY A 908 -1.17 8.83 -34.38
C GLY A 908 -2.06 8.15 -33.33
N THR A 909 -2.37 8.87 -32.26
CA THR A 909 -3.22 8.38 -31.17
C THR A 909 -4.70 8.74 -31.32
N GLY A 910 -5.10 9.23 -32.49
CA GLY A 910 -6.49 9.54 -32.83
C GLY A 910 -6.96 10.94 -32.42
N THR A 911 -6.07 11.81 -31.92
CA THR A 911 -6.44 13.08 -31.28
C THR A 911 -7.29 14.00 -32.17
N PHE A 912 -6.98 14.13 -33.46
CA PHE A 912 -7.77 14.99 -34.35
C PHE A 912 -9.21 14.49 -34.49
N ILE A 913 -9.40 13.17 -34.58
CA ILE A 913 -10.73 12.58 -34.72
C ILE A 913 -11.49 12.64 -33.40
N THR A 914 -10.87 12.34 -32.26
CA THR A 914 -11.54 12.43 -30.96
C THR A 914 -11.99 13.85 -30.66
N ARG A 915 -11.12 14.85 -30.89
CA ARG A 915 -11.47 16.27 -30.69
C ARG A 915 -12.53 16.75 -31.67
N LEU A 916 -12.53 16.26 -32.91
CA LEU A 916 -13.61 16.52 -33.88
C LEU A 916 -14.97 16.03 -33.38
N LEU A 917 -15.03 14.85 -32.74
CA LEU A 917 -16.27 14.34 -32.16
C LEU A 917 -16.69 15.14 -30.92
N GLN A 918 -15.74 15.55 -30.07
CA GLN A 918 -16.01 16.23 -28.79
C GLN A 918 -16.27 17.74 -28.90
N CYS A 919 -15.84 18.40 -29.98
CA CYS A 919 -15.86 19.86 -30.06
C CYS A 919 -17.26 20.47 -30.24
N GLY A 920 -18.29 19.64 -30.46
CA GLY A 920 -19.68 20.08 -30.62
C GLY A 920 -20.01 20.62 -32.03
N LEU A 921 -19.12 20.47 -33.00
CA LEU A 921 -19.33 20.90 -34.39
C LEU A 921 -20.11 19.87 -35.24
N ILE A 922 -20.19 18.62 -34.75
CA ILE A 922 -21.00 17.56 -35.33
C ILE A 922 -22.31 17.47 -34.54
N THR A 923 -23.46 17.64 -35.19
CA THR A 923 -24.75 17.54 -34.51
C THR A 923 -25.03 16.10 -34.06
N PRO A 924 -25.79 15.89 -32.97
CA PRO A 924 -26.11 14.55 -32.48
C PRO A 924 -26.73 13.62 -33.54
N GLU A 925 -27.56 14.16 -34.43
CA GLU A 925 -28.21 13.40 -35.52
C GLU A 925 -27.23 12.98 -36.62
N ALA A 926 -26.18 13.77 -36.85
CA ALA A 926 -25.15 13.49 -37.84
C ALA A 926 -24.04 12.57 -37.28
N LEU A 927 -23.90 12.47 -35.95
CA LEU A 927 -22.78 11.82 -35.27
C LEU A 927 -22.55 10.38 -35.74
N GLU A 928 -23.59 9.53 -35.74
CA GLU A 928 -23.46 8.13 -36.14
C GLU A 928 -23.11 7.98 -37.63
N ARG A 929 -23.71 8.79 -38.51
CA ARG A 929 -23.37 8.78 -39.96
C ARG A 929 -21.93 9.20 -40.17
N LYS A 930 -21.49 10.28 -39.52
CA LYS A 930 -20.13 10.80 -39.60
C LYS A 930 -19.12 9.75 -39.16
N TYR A 931 -19.32 9.22 -37.96
CA TYR A 931 -18.48 8.18 -37.37
C TYR A 931 -18.41 6.91 -38.22
N SER A 932 -19.54 6.44 -38.77
CA SER A 932 -19.59 5.15 -39.47
C SER A 932 -19.16 5.20 -40.94
N ARG A 933 -19.27 6.36 -41.62
CA ARG A 933 -19.12 6.43 -43.09
C ARG A 933 -18.30 7.62 -43.62
N GLU A 934 -18.24 8.73 -42.90
CA GLU A 934 -17.70 9.98 -43.45
C GLU A 934 -16.38 10.44 -42.81
N ILE A 935 -16.01 9.90 -41.66
CA ILE A 935 -14.73 10.14 -40.99
C ILE A 935 -13.79 8.96 -41.25
N HIS A 936 -12.57 9.28 -41.66
CA HIS A 936 -11.53 8.32 -42.01
C HIS A 936 -10.23 8.65 -41.28
N ALA A 937 -9.44 7.62 -40.96
CA ALA A 937 -8.15 7.76 -40.30
C ALA A 937 -7.16 6.69 -40.79
N ASN A 938 -5.91 7.08 -41.03
CA ASN A 938 -4.84 6.16 -41.35
C ASN A 938 -3.76 6.18 -40.29
N GLU A 939 -3.20 5.01 -40.01
CA GLU A 939 -1.99 4.87 -39.21
C GLU A 939 -1.13 3.75 -39.79
N ILE A 940 0.20 3.92 -39.76
CA ILE A 940 1.16 2.91 -40.20
C ILE A 940 1.64 2.05 -39.02
N VAL A 941 1.60 2.61 -37.81
CA VAL A 941 2.11 2.00 -36.58
C VAL A 941 1.04 1.19 -35.87
N LEU A 942 1.30 -0.10 -35.63
CA LEU A 942 0.32 -1.00 -34.99
C LEU A 942 -0.14 -0.50 -33.61
N LEU A 943 0.79 -0.08 -32.75
CA LEU A 943 0.45 0.40 -31.41
C LEU A 943 -0.38 1.68 -31.45
N ALA A 944 -0.01 2.64 -32.29
CA ALA A 944 -0.74 3.90 -32.43
C ALA A 944 -2.14 3.65 -33.04
N TYR A 945 -2.24 2.72 -34.00
CA TYR A 945 -3.51 2.27 -34.57
C TYR A 945 -4.47 1.73 -33.50
N TYR A 946 -4.01 0.87 -32.58
CA TYR A 946 -4.85 0.39 -31.48
C TYR A 946 -5.29 1.52 -30.55
N ILE A 947 -4.38 2.41 -30.16
CA ILE A 947 -4.69 3.57 -29.31
C ILE A 947 -5.74 4.46 -29.99
N ALA A 948 -5.55 4.80 -31.27
CA ALA A 948 -6.46 5.64 -32.04
C ALA A 948 -7.84 4.99 -32.16
N SER A 949 -7.93 3.72 -32.54
CA SER A 949 -9.19 3.00 -32.68
C SER A 949 -9.99 3.05 -31.37
N ILE A 950 -9.36 2.71 -30.25
CA ILE A 950 -10.01 2.68 -28.94
C ILE A 950 -10.42 4.09 -28.50
N ASN A 951 -9.55 5.08 -28.65
CA ASN A 951 -9.85 6.46 -28.25
C ASN A 951 -11.04 7.01 -29.03
N ILE A 952 -11.11 6.75 -30.34
CA ILE A 952 -12.19 7.20 -31.22
C ILE A 952 -13.50 6.49 -30.86
N GLU A 953 -13.46 5.17 -30.69
CA GLU A 953 -14.63 4.36 -30.30
C GLU A 953 -15.19 4.76 -28.94
N ASN A 954 -14.34 4.87 -27.92
CA ASN A 954 -14.75 5.26 -26.57
C ASN A 954 -15.33 6.68 -26.56
N THR A 955 -14.72 7.61 -27.29
CA THR A 955 -15.24 8.99 -27.42
C THR A 955 -16.63 9.00 -28.07
N PHE A 956 -16.86 8.20 -29.10
CA PHE A 956 -18.17 8.09 -29.75
C PHE A 956 -19.22 7.51 -28.80
N HIS A 957 -18.88 6.47 -28.05
CA HIS A 957 -19.77 5.84 -27.08
C HIS A 957 -20.10 6.75 -25.90
N ASP A 958 -19.15 7.53 -25.40
CA ASP A 958 -19.37 8.52 -24.34
C ASP A 958 -20.31 9.67 -24.79
N LEU A 959 -20.36 9.97 -26.09
CA LEU A 959 -21.20 11.01 -26.67
C LEU A 959 -22.61 10.52 -27.06
N ARG A 960 -22.85 9.20 -27.09
CA ARG A 960 -24.17 8.62 -27.40
C ARG A 960 -25.09 8.72 -26.18
N GLU A 961 -26.18 9.45 -26.30
CA GLU A 961 -27.15 9.69 -25.22
C GLU A 961 -27.88 8.43 -24.73
N ASP A 962 -27.88 7.34 -25.51
CA ASP A 962 -28.75 6.19 -25.31
C ASP A 962 -28.21 5.09 -24.40
N GLY A 963 -26.90 5.03 -24.08
CA GLY A 963 -26.30 4.14 -23.05
C GLY A 963 -26.68 2.63 -23.10
N GLN A 964 -27.43 2.18 -24.11
CA GLN A 964 -28.10 0.87 -24.21
C GLN A 964 -27.95 0.26 -25.62
N GLY A 965 -27.18 0.86 -26.51
CA GLY A 965 -26.90 0.30 -27.84
C GLY A 965 -25.73 -0.66 -27.82
N ASP A 966 -25.75 -1.65 -28.72
CA ASP A 966 -24.62 -2.54 -28.95
C ASP A 966 -23.35 -1.73 -29.34
N TYR A 967 -22.19 -2.22 -28.89
CA TYR A 967 -20.88 -1.66 -29.24
C TYR A 967 -20.70 -1.54 -30.76
N LEU A 968 -20.24 -0.39 -31.23
CA LEU A 968 -20.13 -0.07 -32.66
C LEU A 968 -18.66 0.25 -33.01
N PRO A 969 -17.95 -0.67 -33.68
CA PRO A 969 -16.53 -0.47 -34.00
C PRO A 969 -16.34 0.67 -35.00
N PHE A 970 -15.23 1.39 -34.90
CA PHE A 970 -14.91 2.47 -35.83
C PHE A 970 -14.42 1.88 -37.16
N ASN A 971 -15.25 1.98 -38.20
CA ASN A 971 -14.94 1.43 -39.52
C ASN A 971 -14.07 2.36 -40.38
N GLY A 972 -13.85 3.61 -39.96
CA GLY A 972 -13.06 4.60 -40.69
C GLY A 972 -11.55 4.49 -40.50
N ILE A 973 -11.05 3.71 -39.53
CA ILE A 973 -9.60 3.56 -39.28
C ILE A 973 -8.98 2.40 -40.06
N CYS A 974 -7.86 2.68 -40.73
CA CYS A 974 -7.08 1.77 -41.54
C CYS A 974 -5.63 1.67 -41.05
N LEU A 975 -5.10 0.44 -40.98
CA LEU A 975 -3.65 0.21 -40.82
C LEU A 975 -3.01 0.16 -42.21
N THR A 976 -2.34 1.24 -42.61
CA THR A 976 -1.80 1.43 -43.97
C THR A 976 -0.75 2.54 -44.02
N ASP A 977 0.16 2.46 -44.99
CA ASP A 977 1.00 3.60 -45.38
C ASP A 977 0.25 4.50 -46.37
N THR A 978 -0.11 5.70 -45.91
CA THR A 978 -0.84 6.69 -46.71
C THR A 978 -0.14 7.05 -48.03
N PHE A 979 1.19 7.15 -48.04
CA PHE A 979 1.91 7.49 -49.26
C PHE A 979 1.88 6.34 -50.27
N GLN A 980 2.01 5.10 -49.78
CA GLN A 980 1.98 3.90 -50.61
C GLN A 980 0.62 3.69 -51.33
N LEU A 981 -0.49 4.14 -50.74
CA LEU A 981 -1.81 4.07 -51.37
C LEU A 981 -1.89 4.78 -52.73
N GLY A 982 -1.05 5.82 -52.94
CA GLY A 982 -0.97 6.56 -54.20
C GLY A 982 -0.06 5.93 -55.26
N GLU A 983 0.73 4.92 -54.90
CA GLU A 983 1.77 4.35 -55.78
C GLU A 983 1.22 3.29 -56.76
N SER A 984 0.10 2.62 -56.44
CA SER A 984 -0.52 1.59 -57.30
C SER A 984 -1.95 1.94 -57.69
N ASP A 985 -2.28 1.82 -58.98
CA ASP A 985 -3.65 2.04 -59.51
C ASP A 985 -4.49 0.75 -59.49
N ASP A 986 -3.85 -0.38 -59.20
CA ASP A 986 -4.46 -1.69 -59.19
C ASP A 986 -5.08 -2.00 -57.82
N SER A 987 -6.40 -2.20 -57.80
CA SER A 987 -7.14 -2.51 -56.58
C SER A 987 -6.84 -3.92 -56.08
N GLU A 988 -6.49 -4.84 -56.98
CA GLU A 988 -6.12 -6.22 -56.64
C GLU A 988 -4.77 -6.29 -55.92
N ALA A 989 -3.88 -5.31 -56.15
CA ALA A 989 -2.59 -5.23 -55.49
C ALA A 989 -2.68 -4.88 -53.99
N LEU A 990 -3.80 -4.27 -53.55
CA LEU A 990 -4.03 -3.85 -52.17
C LEU A 990 -4.87 -4.85 -51.35
N PHE A 991 -5.48 -5.84 -51.99
CA PHE A 991 -6.32 -6.83 -51.30
C PHE A 991 -5.49 -8.00 -50.76
N SER A 992 -5.64 -8.26 -49.46
CA SER A 992 -5.09 -9.43 -48.76
C SER A 992 -6.21 -10.26 -48.17
N GLU A 993 -6.22 -11.57 -48.42
CA GLU A 993 -7.17 -12.49 -47.76
C GLU A 993 -6.99 -12.50 -46.23
N MET A 994 -5.74 -12.42 -45.75
CA MET A 994 -5.42 -12.39 -44.31
C MET A 994 -5.90 -11.11 -43.60
N PHE A 995 -5.97 -9.98 -44.32
CA PHE A 995 -6.39 -8.68 -43.78
C PHE A 995 -7.62 -8.13 -44.51
N SER A 996 -8.53 -9.01 -44.93
CA SER A 996 -9.66 -8.71 -45.82
C SER A 996 -10.48 -7.48 -45.38
N LYS A 997 -10.91 -7.45 -44.12
CA LYS A 997 -11.66 -6.32 -43.55
C LYS A 997 -10.87 -4.99 -43.56
N ASN A 998 -9.57 -5.01 -43.28
CA ASN A 998 -8.74 -3.80 -43.35
C ASN A 998 -8.61 -3.33 -44.81
N SER A 999 -8.38 -4.26 -45.74
CA SER A 999 -8.32 -3.95 -47.17
C SER A 999 -9.65 -3.37 -47.69
N GLU A 1000 -10.80 -3.87 -47.23
CA GLU A 1000 -12.12 -3.30 -47.54
C GLU A 1000 -12.26 -1.84 -47.08
N ARG A 1001 -11.83 -1.54 -45.85
CA ARG A 1001 -11.83 -0.17 -45.30
C ARG A 1001 -10.95 0.77 -46.13
N VAL A 1002 -9.73 0.34 -46.47
CA VAL A 1002 -8.80 1.10 -47.32
C VAL A 1002 -9.42 1.39 -48.69
N MET A 1003 -10.06 0.39 -49.31
CA MET A 1003 -10.72 0.57 -50.60
C MET A 1003 -11.92 1.52 -50.53
N ALA A 1004 -12.72 1.45 -49.46
CA ALA A 1004 -13.84 2.36 -49.24
C ALA A 1004 -13.36 3.81 -49.07
N GLN A 1005 -12.33 4.01 -48.24
CA GLN A 1005 -11.69 5.32 -48.05
C GLN A 1005 -11.08 5.84 -49.35
N ARG A 1006 -10.42 5.01 -50.17
CA ARG A 1006 -9.81 5.44 -51.44
C ARG A 1006 -10.86 5.98 -52.42
N LYS A 1007 -12.07 5.42 -52.41
CA LYS A 1007 -13.20 5.86 -53.25
C LYS A 1007 -13.93 7.08 -52.69
N ALA A 1008 -13.73 7.43 -51.41
CA ALA A 1008 -14.45 8.53 -50.78
C ALA A 1008 -14.05 9.90 -51.37
N PRO A 1009 -15.02 10.79 -51.65
CA PRO A 1009 -14.76 12.15 -52.12
C PRO A 1009 -14.33 13.03 -50.93
N LEU A 1010 -13.02 13.08 -50.65
CA LEU A 1010 -12.47 13.79 -49.50
C LEU A 1010 -12.56 15.31 -49.70
N ARG A 1011 -13.25 15.97 -48.78
CA ARG A 1011 -13.43 17.43 -48.74
C ARG A 1011 -12.54 18.09 -47.69
N VAL A 1012 -12.15 17.36 -46.64
CA VAL A 1012 -11.28 17.84 -45.57
C VAL A 1012 -10.18 16.83 -45.31
N ILE A 1013 -8.93 17.30 -45.30
CA ILE A 1013 -7.77 16.52 -44.87
C ILE A 1013 -7.08 17.31 -43.77
N MET A 1014 -6.99 16.75 -42.57
CA MET A 1014 -6.35 17.43 -41.44
C MET A 1014 -5.50 16.48 -40.60
N GLY A 1015 -4.52 16.99 -39.87
CA GLY A 1015 -3.68 16.14 -39.03
C GLY A 1015 -2.30 16.72 -38.72
N ASN A 1016 -1.43 15.88 -38.20
CA ASN A 1016 -0.03 16.19 -37.92
C ASN A 1016 0.88 15.23 -38.70
N PRO A 1017 1.32 15.58 -39.93
CA PRO A 1017 2.16 14.71 -40.74
C PRO A 1017 3.55 14.49 -40.13
N PRO A 1018 4.26 13.40 -40.44
CA PRO A 1018 5.60 13.14 -39.92
C PRO A 1018 6.65 14.12 -40.48
N TYR A 1019 7.64 14.50 -39.66
CA TYR A 1019 8.73 15.41 -40.04
C TYR A 1019 10.05 14.64 -40.17
N SER A 1020 10.47 14.34 -41.40
CA SER A 1020 11.74 13.68 -41.64
C SER A 1020 12.25 14.00 -43.04
N VAL A 1021 13.40 14.68 -43.10
CA VAL A 1021 14.17 14.93 -44.32
C VAL A 1021 15.20 13.83 -44.62
N GLY A 1022 15.43 12.92 -43.66
CA GLY A 1022 16.40 11.82 -43.75
C GLY A 1022 16.99 11.45 -42.38
N GLN A 1023 17.87 10.43 -42.36
CA GLN A 1023 18.54 9.95 -41.15
C GLN A 1023 19.60 10.95 -40.61
N LYS A 1024 19.85 10.92 -39.29
CA LYS A 1024 20.85 11.80 -38.63
C LYS A 1024 22.28 11.41 -39.02
N SER A 1025 22.54 10.11 -39.15
CA SER A 1025 23.82 9.53 -39.57
C SER A 1025 23.60 8.40 -40.57
N ALA A 1026 24.59 8.15 -41.44
CA ALA A 1026 24.55 7.02 -42.37
C ALA A 1026 24.52 5.65 -41.66
N ASN A 1027 24.99 5.59 -40.42
CA ASN A 1027 25.07 4.37 -39.62
C ASN A 1027 23.73 4.00 -38.95
N ASP A 1028 22.74 4.89 -38.98
CA ASP A 1028 21.47 4.68 -38.28
C ASP A 1028 20.55 3.69 -39.02
N ASN A 1029 20.87 3.35 -40.27
CA ASN A 1029 20.09 2.48 -41.16
C ASN A 1029 18.58 2.81 -41.17
N ALA A 1030 18.26 4.10 -41.16
CA ALA A 1030 16.92 4.66 -40.99
C ALA A 1030 16.57 5.63 -42.12
N GLN A 1031 16.97 5.29 -43.36
CA GLN A 1031 16.65 6.12 -44.53
C GLN A 1031 15.14 6.19 -44.77
N ASN A 1032 14.67 7.36 -45.18
CA ASN A 1032 13.28 7.54 -45.59
C ASN A 1032 12.96 6.64 -46.79
N MET A 1033 11.74 6.14 -46.80
CA MET A 1033 11.21 5.32 -47.88
C MET A 1033 11.02 6.15 -49.17
N SER A 1034 11.20 5.49 -50.32
CA SER A 1034 11.01 6.09 -51.64
C SER A 1034 9.60 5.80 -52.16
N TYR A 1035 8.95 6.84 -52.68
CA TYR A 1035 7.60 6.80 -53.26
C TYR A 1035 7.67 7.37 -54.68
N PRO A 1036 7.97 6.56 -55.72
CA PRO A 1036 8.33 7.07 -57.04
C PRO A 1036 7.29 7.96 -57.71
N LYS A 1037 5.98 7.64 -57.63
CA LYS A 1037 4.93 8.49 -58.22
C LYS A 1037 4.79 9.80 -57.46
N LEU A 1038 4.75 9.76 -56.12
CA LEU A 1038 4.65 10.97 -55.30
C LEU A 1038 5.89 11.86 -55.42
N GLU A 1039 7.09 11.27 -55.42
CA GLU A 1039 8.35 11.97 -55.60
C GLU A 1039 8.46 12.59 -57.00
N LYS A 1040 7.94 11.90 -58.03
CA LYS A 1040 7.81 12.49 -59.36
C LYS A 1040 6.86 13.68 -59.38
N ARG A 1041 5.72 13.62 -58.67
CA ARG A 1041 4.80 14.76 -58.53
C ARG A 1041 5.48 15.96 -57.86
N ILE A 1042 6.28 15.74 -56.82
CA ILE A 1042 7.12 16.79 -56.20
C ILE A 1042 8.15 17.33 -57.20
N ALA A 1043 8.79 16.46 -57.99
CA ALA A 1043 9.76 16.86 -59.00
C ALA A 1043 9.13 17.77 -60.06
N ASP A 1044 7.95 17.40 -60.56
CA ASP A 1044 7.22 18.10 -61.61
C ASP A 1044 6.56 19.41 -61.13
N THR A 1045 6.32 19.55 -59.82
CA THR A 1045 5.69 20.73 -59.21
C THR A 1045 6.72 21.56 -58.44
N TYR A 1046 7.04 21.20 -57.21
CA TYR A 1046 7.84 22.01 -56.30
C TYR A 1046 9.29 22.13 -56.76
N ALA A 1047 9.93 21.00 -57.13
CA ALA A 1047 11.35 21.00 -57.48
C ALA A 1047 11.63 21.71 -58.80
N LYS A 1048 10.71 21.60 -59.78
CA LYS A 1048 10.81 22.28 -61.08
C LYS A 1048 10.95 23.79 -60.95
N TRP A 1049 10.21 24.39 -60.01
CA TRP A 1049 10.20 25.85 -59.82
C TRP A 1049 11.28 26.35 -58.85
N SER A 1050 11.89 25.46 -58.06
CA SER A 1050 12.92 25.88 -57.12
C SER A 1050 14.24 26.26 -57.80
N LYS A 1051 14.79 27.41 -57.41
CA LYS A 1051 16.09 27.92 -57.88
C LYS A 1051 17.28 27.36 -57.10
N ALA A 1052 17.06 26.66 -55.99
CA ALA A 1052 18.14 26.10 -55.18
C ALA A 1052 18.83 24.92 -55.88
N THR A 1053 20.14 24.79 -55.71
CA THR A 1053 20.90 23.62 -56.21
C THR A 1053 20.61 22.37 -55.37
N ASN A 1054 20.58 22.49 -54.04
CA ASN A 1054 20.21 21.41 -53.15
C ASN A 1054 18.68 21.45 -52.92
N LYS A 1055 18.00 20.37 -53.31
CA LYS A 1055 16.54 20.23 -53.26
C LYS A 1055 16.08 19.13 -52.30
N ASN A 1056 16.96 18.57 -51.47
CA ASN A 1056 16.64 17.44 -50.60
C ASN A 1056 15.49 17.74 -49.63
N SER A 1057 15.41 18.97 -49.13
CA SER A 1057 14.34 19.37 -48.20
C SER A 1057 12.94 19.35 -48.81
N LEU A 1058 12.80 19.41 -50.13
CA LEU A 1058 11.51 19.27 -50.82
C LEU A 1058 10.93 17.85 -50.73
N TYR A 1059 11.75 16.86 -50.35
CA TYR A 1059 11.34 15.47 -50.20
C TYR A 1059 11.17 15.07 -48.72
N ASP A 1060 11.15 16.05 -47.81
CA ASP A 1060 10.76 15.84 -46.42
C ASP A 1060 9.33 15.27 -46.37
N SER A 1061 9.08 14.38 -45.41
CA SER A 1061 7.82 13.66 -45.24
C SER A 1061 6.62 14.60 -45.07
N TYR A 1062 6.79 15.76 -44.43
CA TYR A 1062 5.68 16.73 -44.30
C TYR A 1062 5.38 17.46 -45.62
N ILE A 1063 6.38 17.65 -46.51
CA ILE A 1063 6.17 18.19 -47.86
C ILE A 1063 5.50 17.14 -48.76
N LYS A 1064 5.90 15.86 -48.62
CA LYS A 1064 5.21 14.72 -49.24
C LYS A 1064 3.73 14.68 -48.82
N ALA A 1065 3.43 14.92 -47.54
CA ALA A 1065 2.07 15.02 -47.04
C ALA A 1065 1.26 16.14 -47.70
N PHE A 1066 1.80 17.36 -47.82
CA PHE A 1066 1.13 18.44 -48.55
C PHE A 1066 0.86 18.06 -50.00
N ARG A 1067 1.84 17.51 -50.72
CA ARG A 1067 1.67 17.12 -52.12
C ARG A 1067 0.61 16.04 -52.29
N TRP A 1068 0.67 15.01 -51.44
CA TRP A 1068 -0.27 13.90 -51.43
C TRP A 1068 -1.69 14.39 -51.14
N ALA A 1069 -1.88 15.20 -50.10
CA ALA A 1069 -3.18 15.75 -49.73
C ALA A 1069 -3.78 16.63 -50.86
N SER A 1070 -2.94 17.45 -51.49
CA SER A 1070 -3.33 18.31 -52.63
C SER A 1070 -3.83 17.52 -53.84
N ASP A 1071 -3.24 16.33 -54.06
CA ASP A 1071 -3.61 15.42 -55.15
C ASP A 1071 -4.80 14.53 -54.75
N ARG A 1072 -5.05 14.31 -53.45
CA ARG A 1072 -6.11 13.44 -52.93
C ARG A 1072 -7.46 14.13 -52.74
N LEU A 1073 -7.50 15.46 -52.59
CA LEU A 1073 -8.75 16.23 -52.49
C LEU A 1073 -9.69 15.95 -53.67
N ASP A 1074 -10.99 16.08 -53.42
CA ASP A 1074 -12.02 15.92 -54.45
C ASP A 1074 -11.74 16.83 -55.66
N PRO A 1075 -11.58 16.27 -56.88
CA PRO A 1075 -11.20 17.06 -58.05
C PRO A 1075 -12.33 17.95 -58.57
N GLU A 1076 -13.59 17.61 -58.29
CA GLU A 1076 -14.76 18.33 -58.79
C GLU A 1076 -15.16 19.50 -57.88
N ASN A 1077 -15.13 19.29 -56.57
CA ASN A 1077 -15.63 20.23 -55.56
C ASN A 1077 -14.52 20.87 -54.72
N GLY A 1078 -13.28 20.40 -54.84
CA GLY A 1078 -12.16 20.87 -54.03
C GLY A 1078 -12.34 20.60 -52.54
N GLY A 1079 -11.62 21.35 -51.70
CA GLY A 1079 -11.68 21.14 -50.25
C GLY A 1079 -10.62 21.89 -49.47
N ILE A 1080 -10.41 21.45 -48.24
CA ILE A 1080 -9.51 22.08 -47.25
C ILE A 1080 -8.44 21.08 -46.82
N ILE A 1081 -7.20 21.55 -46.76
CA ILE A 1081 -6.08 20.84 -46.13
C ILE A 1081 -5.63 21.65 -44.93
N ALA A 1082 -5.56 21.05 -43.75
CA ALA A 1082 -5.16 21.74 -42.52
C ALA A 1082 -4.14 20.92 -41.72
N PHE A 1083 -2.87 21.36 -41.71
CA PHE A 1083 -1.80 20.67 -41.02
C PHE A 1083 -1.09 21.55 -39.99
N VAL A 1084 -0.74 20.95 -38.85
CA VAL A 1084 0.39 21.43 -38.04
C VAL A 1084 1.65 20.77 -38.56
N SER A 1085 2.62 21.56 -39.02
CA SER A 1085 3.82 21.02 -39.67
C SER A 1085 5.06 21.87 -39.42
N ASN A 1086 6.23 21.36 -39.82
CA ASN A 1086 7.48 22.11 -39.83
C ASN A 1086 7.35 23.37 -40.71
N SER A 1087 7.56 24.55 -40.14
CA SER A 1087 7.39 25.84 -40.85
C SER A 1087 8.64 26.33 -41.58
N GLY A 1088 9.71 25.52 -41.63
CA GLY A 1088 10.94 25.85 -42.38
C GLY A 1088 10.73 26.05 -43.89
N TRP A 1089 9.52 25.78 -44.42
CA TRP A 1089 9.17 26.13 -45.79
C TRP A 1089 8.83 27.61 -46.00
N LEU A 1090 8.54 28.38 -44.95
CA LEU A 1090 8.20 29.80 -45.07
C LEU A 1090 9.38 30.61 -45.59
N ASP A 1091 10.58 30.38 -45.06
CA ASP A 1091 11.80 31.10 -45.37
C ASP A 1091 12.90 30.23 -46.02
N GLY A 1092 12.69 28.91 -46.12
CA GLY A 1092 13.66 27.99 -46.69
C GLY A 1092 14.04 28.29 -48.15
N ASN A 1093 15.34 28.23 -48.45
CA ASN A 1093 15.89 28.54 -49.77
C ASN A 1093 15.41 27.60 -50.88
N ALA A 1094 15.30 26.30 -50.62
CA ALA A 1094 14.84 25.30 -51.59
C ALA A 1094 13.31 25.23 -51.71
N MET A 1095 12.59 25.99 -50.90
CA MET A 1095 11.14 25.92 -50.74
C MET A 1095 10.42 27.03 -51.54
N ASP A 1096 11.17 27.83 -52.31
CA ASP A 1096 10.65 28.85 -53.23
C ASP A 1096 9.69 28.27 -54.27
N GLY A 1097 10.01 27.09 -54.81
CA GLY A 1097 9.12 26.37 -55.72
C GLY A 1097 7.85 25.83 -55.06
N PHE A 1098 7.93 25.42 -53.79
CA PHE A 1098 6.77 25.01 -52.99
C PHE A 1098 5.83 26.19 -52.74
N ARG A 1099 6.37 27.32 -52.26
CA ARG A 1099 5.60 28.56 -52.03
C ARG A 1099 4.92 29.06 -53.31
N LYS A 1100 5.63 29.03 -54.44
CA LYS A 1100 5.07 29.39 -55.74
C LYS A 1100 3.89 28.48 -56.12
N ASN A 1101 4.02 27.18 -55.90
CA ASN A 1101 2.95 26.25 -56.21
C ASN A 1101 1.72 26.44 -55.29
N LEU A 1102 1.92 26.79 -54.02
CA LEU A 1102 0.81 27.16 -53.14
C LEU A 1102 0.02 28.36 -53.69
N GLU A 1103 0.71 29.37 -54.25
CA GLU A 1103 0.09 30.54 -54.92
C GLU A 1103 -0.67 30.18 -56.21
N GLU A 1104 -0.33 29.07 -56.87
CA GLU A 1104 -0.94 28.66 -58.15
C GLU A 1104 -2.08 27.64 -57.96
N GLU A 1105 -1.99 26.75 -56.97
CA GLU A 1105 -2.95 25.63 -56.81
C GLU A 1105 -4.11 25.91 -55.86
N PHE A 1106 -3.98 26.89 -54.95
CA PHE A 1106 -4.96 27.15 -53.90
C PHE A 1106 -5.61 28.52 -54.06
N SER A 1107 -6.86 28.65 -53.64
CA SER A 1107 -7.59 29.92 -53.65
C SER A 1107 -7.29 30.77 -52.42
N ALA A 1108 -7.02 30.16 -51.27
CA ALA A 1108 -6.60 30.84 -50.05
C ALA A 1108 -5.58 30.02 -49.25
N VAL A 1109 -4.63 30.71 -48.61
CA VAL A 1109 -3.59 30.09 -47.77
C VAL A 1109 -3.50 30.83 -46.44
N TYR A 1110 -3.93 30.19 -45.35
CA TYR A 1110 -3.79 30.72 -44.01
C TYR A 1110 -2.58 30.09 -43.33
N VAL A 1111 -1.66 30.91 -42.84
CA VAL A 1111 -0.48 30.47 -42.10
C VAL A 1111 -0.46 31.14 -40.75
N PHE A 1112 -0.48 30.32 -39.69
CA PHE A 1112 -0.20 30.76 -38.34
C PHE A 1112 1.14 30.18 -37.89
N ASP A 1113 2.19 31.02 -37.98
CA ASP A 1113 3.55 30.64 -37.58
C ASP A 1113 3.71 30.67 -36.05
N LEU A 1114 3.86 29.47 -35.47
CA LEU A 1114 4.07 29.26 -34.04
C LEU A 1114 5.55 29.37 -33.65
N ARG A 1115 6.46 29.50 -34.63
CA ARG A 1115 7.91 29.64 -34.41
C ARG A 1115 8.48 28.44 -33.65
N GLY A 1116 9.30 28.67 -32.62
CA GLY A 1116 9.84 27.60 -31.77
C GLY A 1116 11.08 26.90 -32.34
N ASN A 1117 11.83 27.51 -33.26
CA ASN A 1117 13.06 26.90 -33.79
C ASN A 1117 14.14 26.73 -32.70
N CYS A 1118 14.35 25.50 -32.26
CA CYS A 1118 15.36 25.13 -31.24
C CYS A 1118 16.73 24.78 -31.85
N ARG A 1119 16.91 24.96 -33.17
CA ARG A 1119 18.20 24.78 -33.85
C ARG A 1119 18.98 26.09 -34.00
N THR A 1120 18.37 27.23 -33.69
CA THR A 1120 19.03 28.55 -33.67
C THR A 1120 19.74 28.81 -32.33
N SER A 1121 20.55 29.86 -32.28
CA SER A 1121 21.31 30.27 -31.07
C SER A 1121 21.27 31.78 -30.85
N GLY A 1122 21.63 32.24 -29.65
CA GLY A 1122 21.73 33.67 -29.31
C GLY A 1122 20.38 34.38 -29.28
N GLU A 1123 20.36 35.66 -29.69
CA GLU A 1123 19.15 36.51 -29.70
C GLU A 1123 18.03 35.91 -30.56
N LEU A 1124 18.37 35.27 -31.69
CA LEU A 1124 17.38 34.62 -32.54
C LEU A 1124 16.66 33.47 -31.81
N ARG A 1125 17.39 32.67 -31.03
CA ARG A 1125 16.80 31.60 -30.21
C ARG A 1125 15.86 32.16 -29.14
N GLN A 1126 16.22 33.30 -28.53
CA GLN A 1126 15.36 33.97 -27.55
C GLN A 1126 14.05 34.46 -28.18
N ARG A 1127 14.12 35.00 -29.41
CA ARG A 1127 12.94 35.42 -30.16
C ARG A 1127 12.06 34.24 -30.57
N GLU A 1128 12.65 33.10 -30.93
CA GLU A 1128 11.91 31.87 -31.30
C GLU A 1128 11.12 31.27 -30.13
N ALA A 1129 11.53 31.55 -28.89
CA ALA A 1129 10.86 31.10 -27.66
C ALA A 1129 10.68 29.57 -27.58
N GLY A 1130 9.74 29.11 -26.75
CA GLY A 1130 9.42 27.70 -26.54
C GLY A 1130 8.84 27.06 -27.80
N ASN A 1131 9.11 25.77 -28.00
CA ASN A 1131 8.48 24.98 -29.06
C ASN A 1131 7.16 24.39 -28.54
N VAL A 1132 6.11 24.42 -29.37
CA VAL A 1132 4.78 23.90 -29.00
C VAL A 1132 4.78 22.39 -28.69
N PHE A 1133 5.72 21.64 -29.26
CA PHE A 1133 5.94 20.22 -28.95
C PHE A 1133 7.02 19.97 -27.89
N GLY A 1134 7.47 21.01 -27.17
CA GLY A 1134 8.49 20.89 -26.13
C GLY A 1134 9.81 20.30 -26.67
N LEU A 1135 10.27 19.20 -26.07
CA LEU A 1135 11.44 18.44 -26.55
C LEU A 1135 11.12 17.45 -27.68
N GLY A 1136 9.84 17.23 -28.00
CA GLY A 1136 9.41 16.33 -29.07
C GLY A 1136 9.79 16.80 -30.47
N SER A 1137 9.95 18.12 -30.67
CA SER A 1137 10.53 18.67 -31.90
C SER A 1137 11.47 19.85 -31.62
N ARG A 1138 12.45 20.02 -32.50
CA ARG A 1138 13.36 21.19 -32.52
C ARG A 1138 13.16 22.07 -33.76
N THR A 1139 12.27 21.68 -34.68
CA THR A 1139 11.97 22.45 -35.90
C THR A 1139 11.04 23.61 -35.56
N PRO A 1140 11.05 24.71 -36.34
CA PRO A 1140 9.97 25.69 -36.25
C PRO A 1140 8.64 25.06 -36.70
N ILE A 1141 7.51 25.52 -36.16
CA ILE A 1141 6.19 24.92 -36.36
C ILE A 1141 5.20 25.97 -36.84
N ALA A 1142 4.32 25.61 -37.77
CA ALA A 1142 3.18 26.44 -38.17
C ALA A 1142 1.93 25.58 -38.38
N ILE A 1143 0.78 26.20 -38.13
CA ILE A 1143 -0.52 25.71 -38.58
C ILE A 1143 -0.78 26.31 -39.97
N THR A 1144 -1.03 25.45 -40.95
CA THR A 1144 -1.25 25.86 -42.35
C THR A 1144 -2.59 25.30 -42.83
N ILE A 1145 -3.48 26.19 -43.30
CA ILE A 1145 -4.77 25.84 -43.88
C ILE A 1145 -4.77 26.27 -45.35
N LEU A 1146 -4.99 25.32 -46.25
CA LEU A 1146 -4.99 25.51 -47.70
C LEU A 1146 -6.40 25.23 -48.22
N VAL A 1147 -6.96 26.19 -48.97
CA VAL A 1147 -8.29 26.08 -49.57
C VAL A 1147 -8.15 25.89 -51.07
N LYS A 1148 -8.69 24.80 -51.62
CA LYS A 1148 -8.65 24.51 -53.05
C LYS A 1148 -10.05 24.58 -53.63
N LYS A 1149 -10.26 25.48 -54.59
CA LYS A 1149 -11.49 25.61 -55.37
C LYS A 1149 -11.17 25.37 -56.85
N PRO A 1150 -11.69 24.32 -57.49
CA PRO A 1150 -11.34 23.98 -58.88
C PRO A 1150 -11.65 25.09 -59.89
N GLU A 1151 -12.68 25.90 -59.62
CA GLU A 1151 -13.10 27.01 -60.49
C GLU A 1151 -12.32 28.31 -60.27
N HIS A 1152 -11.42 28.38 -59.26
CA HIS A 1152 -10.72 29.62 -58.95
C HIS A 1152 -9.66 29.95 -60.01
N THR A 1153 -9.83 31.10 -60.69
CA THR A 1153 -8.85 31.66 -61.62
C THR A 1153 -8.34 33.00 -61.07
N GLY A 1154 -7.21 32.99 -60.36
CA GLY A 1154 -6.68 34.18 -59.70
C GLY A 1154 -5.42 33.87 -58.90
N LYS A 1155 -4.80 34.90 -58.33
CA LYS A 1155 -3.76 34.70 -57.30
C LYS A 1155 -4.44 34.34 -55.99
N THR A 1156 -3.83 33.40 -55.27
CA THR A 1156 -4.22 33.05 -53.90
C THR A 1156 -4.28 34.27 -53.00
N VAL A 1157 -5.29 34.30 -52.12
CA VAL A 1157 -5.46 35.31 -51.07
C VAL A 1157 -4.75 34.88 -49.79
#